data_AF-A0A817XUY2-F1
#
_entry.id   AF-A0A817XUY2-F1
#
_cell.length_a   1.000
_cell.length_b   1.000
_cell.length_c   1.000
_cell.angle_alpha   90.00
_cell.angle_beta   90.00
_cell.angle_gamma   90.00
#
_symmetry.space_group_name_H-M   'P 1'
#
loop_
_entity.id
_entity.type
_entity.pdbx_description
1 polymer ?
#
loop_
_entity_poly.entity_id
_entity_poly.type
_entity_poly.pdbx_seq_one_letter_code
_entity_poly.pdbx_strand_id
1 'polypeptide(L)'
;MSSSTKLNSTLKTLIDSKQYEEALKHFDQQPGLHTDFSIDMAIKACTMLHDYKRGINILQKLSSNSLSNHYIQISLIRFYMECRDVDNAYRVFASITNKCNYSYTAMFKGLRSNGMPEKIIDLLEEMKIEPNNFTLTLSFYACAQVANARAMRIGQKLIHKLLNNSRNEDIVLNAATNMLIKFGDIVNAERFYKSVKNKNNIMYCAIMKGYIEKKMFEQALDLFEHVNLVKSDAMYTMAFNVCGKLGNDRAIKIGNKLLDELSDNRKSSTANLTSAMHMLMKFGNIQNAERVFELIQKKDVIAYGAMIKGYVDNEMFEKALDLFEHMNCDLDHAMYTMAFSACAKLGNDRAIKIGNKLFDDLPDNCKSSTATLNSALHMLMKFGNIQNAERVFKLIPQKSVITYGAMMKGYVENEMFEKALDLFEEMSLVKNDALYTTAFNVCAKLANDRAMKIGNKLLDELPDNCKNNTAILTSAIHMLMKFGNTHNAERVFELIQKKDVITYGAMLKGYVDNEMFEKALDLFEQMNLVTNDAICTIIFNVCAKLANDRAMKIGNKLLDELSDNRKSNTANLTSAMHMLMKFGDIQNAERVFKIIEKKDLITYGALMNGYNMNDQSEKCFKVFEEMKHHNIVPDESTWTILIGTYSQIAMIRQCKYLVNQIPPHILNKQQIQNALIDMWGKCGAVEAAKQIFNTVSEPDTFTYSSMINALGLNGMGCEALNVYKQMPHNLRNEIAEISVLNACSHSGLLREAQAIFNEISVKTEKITGAMVDCYSRMFLFDEAEKLIDDYEKTKSPSFVMYMSLLSGARNNRDTILSEKIFNRMLSLFPDEKDNLMSSVILVSNTYSSLGEDEQAHDFRSHHQKKLGTRVKVGLSWTEVNGEVTGFSAYDRFHPSSLKIQAELSRIAKELIENGHQFNSSCITRRLNEGETVESVLMGHSEKIAIAFNFIQEPIPEFIQIRKNLRVCFDCHAATKLIAKIRQRDIIIRDANRIHHFQRNGQCSCQDHF
;
A
#
# COMPACT_ATOMS: atom_id res chain seq x y z
N MET A 1 -52.35 -82.37 29.73
CA MET A 1 -51.46 -81.67 28.77
C MET A 1 -50.31 -82.59 28.46
N SER A 2 -49.97 -82.80 27.18
CA SER A 2 -48.81 -83.62 26.82
C SER A 2 -47.54 -83.04 27.47
N SER A 3 -46.59 -83.88 27.85
CA SER A 3 -45.30 -83.45 28.42
C SER A 3 -44.58 -82.43 27.52
N SER A 4 -44.78 -82.50 26.20
CA SER A 4 -44.31 -81.52 25.21
C SER A 4 -44.98 -80.14 25.28
N THR A 5 -46.27 -80.04 25.65
CA THR A 5 -46.94 -78.73 25.77
C THR A 5 -46.47 -77.94 26.98
N LYS A 6 -46.09 -78.62 28.07
CA LYS A 6 -45.55 -77.99 29.29
C LYS A 6 -44.12 -77.46 29.07
N LEU A 7 -43.29 -78.17 28.31
CA LEU A 7 -41.96 -77.68 27.90
C LEU A 7 -42.08 -76.42 27.04
N ASN A 8 -42.98 -76.42 26.05
CA ASN A 8 -43.21 -75.27 25.17
C ASN A 8 -43.67 -74.02 25.92
N SER A 9 -44.60 -74.15 26.88
CA SER A 9 -45.04 -73.00 27.68
C SER A 9 -43.91 -72.46 28.55
N THR A 10 -43.12 -73.34 29.18
CA THR A 10 -41.99 -72.96 30.04
C THR A 10 -40.90 -72.23 29.26
N LEU A 11 -40.51 -72.75 28.08
CA LEU A 11 -39.50 -72.12 27.22
C LEU A 11 -39.96 -70.74 26.74
N LYS A 12 -41.24 -70.59 26.38
CA LYS A 12 -41.80 -69.30 25.99
C LYS A 12 -41.73 -68.28 27.13
N THR A 13 -42.15 -68.66 28.34
CA THR A 13 -42.10 -67.77 29.52
C THR A 13 -40.68 -67.34 29.87
N LEU A 14 -39.70 -68.24 29.80
CA LEU A 14 -38.30 -67.93 30.10
C LEU A 14 -37.68 -66.99 29.06
N ILE A 15 -37.99 -67.17 27.77
CA ILE A 15 -37.51 -66.29 26.69
C ILE A 15 -38.14 -64.89 26.78
N ASP A 16 -39.45 -64.82 27.05
CA ASP A 16 -40.15 -63.54 27.23
C ASP A 16 -39.62 -62.78 28.46
N SER A 17 -39.17 -63.52 29.49
CA SER A 17 -38.53 -62.98 30.71
C SER A 17 -37.02 -62.71 30.55
N LYS A 18 -36.46 -62.87 29.33
CA LYS A 18 -35.03 -62.69 28.99
C LYS A 18 -34.05 -63.64 29.71
N GLN A 19 -34.51 -64.77 30.25
CA GLN A 19 -33.69 -65.79 30.93
C GLN A 19 -33.24 -66.88 29.94
N TYR A 20 -32.35 -66.50 29.00
CA TYR A 20 -32.00 -67.33 27.84
C TYR A 20 -31.17 -68.58 28.19
N GLU A 21 -30.25 -68.51 29.17
CA GLU A 21 -29.46 -69.67 29.59
C GLU A 21 -30.29 -70.74 30.30
N GLU A 22 -31.24 -70.32 31.14
CA GLU A 22 -32.16 -71.24 31.83
C GLU A 22 -33.12 -71.90 30.85
N ALA A 23 -33.58 -71.17 29.83
CA ALA A 23 -34.36 -71.74 28.74
C ALA A 23 -33.57 -72.84 28.01
N LEU A 24 -32.29 -72.62 27.71
CA LEU A 24 -31.44 -73.63 27.05
C LEU A 24 -31.15 -74.84 27.96
N LYS A 25 -30.99 -74.65 29.28
CA LYS A 25 -30.85 -75.75 30.24
C LYS A 25 -32.10 -76.62 30.29
N HIS A 26 -33.29 -76.01 30.35
CA HIS A 26 -34.56 -76.76 30.34
C HIS A 26 -34.81 -77.47 29.01
N PHE A 27 -34.33 -76.90 27.90
CA PHE A 27 -34.35 -77.57 26.59
C PHE A 27 -33.45 -78.81 26.61
N ASP A 28 -32.17 -78.68 26.98
CA ASP A 28 -31.20 -79.79 26.95
C ASP A 28 -31.56 -80.96 27.89
N GLN A 29 -32.28 -80.70 28.99
CA GLN A 29 -32.70 -81.71 29.96
C GLN A 29 -33.81 -82.66 29.47
N GLN A 30 -34.52 -82.32 28.39
CA GLN A 30 -35.70 -83.08 27.94
C GLN A 30 -35.64 -83.45 26.43
N PRO A 31 -34.63 -84.23 25.99
CA PRO A 31 -34.36 -84.49 24.58
C PRO A 31 -35.48 -85.23 23.81
N GLY A 32 -36.31 -86.02 24.51
CA GLY A 32 -37.40 -86.79 23.90
C GLY A 32 -38.71 -86.03 23.68
N LEU A 33 -38.79 -84.75 24.08
CA LEU A 33 -40.03 -83.95 24.07
C LEU A 33 -39.97 -82.74 23.14
N HIS A 34 -38.91 -82.64 22.33
CA HIS A 34 -38.70 -81.52 21.42
C HIS A 34 -39.73 -81.49 20.30
N THR A 35 -40.48 -80.39 20.23
CA THR A 35 -41.30 -80.03 19.09
C THR A 35 -40.64 -78.88 18.32
N ASP A 36 -41.06 -78.66 17.07
CA ASP A 36 -40.63 -77.52 16.25
C ASP A 36 -40.71 -76.18 17.00
N PHE A 37 -41.71 -76.00 17.87
CA PHE A 37 -41.85 -74.82 18.71
C PHE A 37 -40.75 -74.70 19.77
N SER A 38 -40.43 -75.78 20.50
CA SER A 38 -39.32 -75.77 21.47
C SER A 38 -37.97 -75.51 20.81
N ILE A 39 -37.79 -76.01 19.58
CA ILE A 39 -36.57 -75.82 18.78
C ILE A 39 -36.43 -74.35 18.34
N ASP A 40 -37.52 -73.73 17.84
CA ASP A 40 -37.55 -72.30 17.50
C ASP A 40 -37.20 -71.41 18.71
N MET A 41 -37.73 -71.75 19.89
CA MET A 41 -37.41 -71.07 21.15
C MET A 41 -35.93 -71.25 21.54
N ALA A 42 -35.39 -72.46 21.46
CA ALA A 42 -33.97 -72.70 21.76
C ALA A 42 -33.03 -71.94 20.80
N ILE A 43 -33.33 -71.93 19.50
CA ILE A 43 -32.58 -71.14 18.50
C ILE A 43 -32.64 -69.64 18.82
N LYS A 44 -33.81 -69.12 19.23
CA LYS A 44 -33.94 -67.72 19.67
C LYS A 44 -33.09 -67.42 20.90
N ALA A 45 -33.04 -68.32 21.88
CA ALA A 45 -32.18 -68.17 23.06
C ALA A 45 -30.69 -68.17 22.69
N CYS A 46 -30.23 -69.07 21.81
CA CYS A 46 -28.86 -69.07 21.28
C CYS A 46 -28.54 -67.78 20.51
N THR A 47 -29.52 -67.25 19.76
CA THR A 47 -29.36 -65.99 19.01
C THR A 47 -29.13 -64.80 19.94
N MET A 48 -29.88 -64.71 21.04
CA MET A 48 -29.75 -63.64 22.01
C MET A 48 -28.45 -63.73 22.85
N LEU A 49 -27.90 -64.94 22.98
CA LEU A 49 -26.62 -65.19 23.67
C LEU A 49 -25.39 -65.14 22.73
N HIS A 50 -25.59 -64.99 21.42
CA HIS A 50 -24.55 -65.11 20.39
C HIS A 50 -23.75 -66.44 20.46
N ASP A 51 -24.37 -67.53 20.93
CA ASP A 51 -23.71 -68.84 21.11
C ASP A 51 -23.80 -69.69 19.83
N TYR A 52 -22.85 -69.46 18.92
CA TYR A 52 -22.79 -70.13 17.63
C TYR A 52 -22.62 -71.66 17.75
N LYS A 53 -21.73 -72.11 18.64
CA LYS A 53 -21.39 -73.55 18.79
C LYS A 53 -22.60 -74.36 19.25
N ARG A 54 -23.34 -73.84 20.24
CA ARG A 54 -24.49 -74.53 20.79
C ARG A 54 -25.67 -74.53 19.82
N GLY A 55 -25.87 -73.45 19.05
CA GLY A 55 -26.86 -73.42 17.98
C GLY A 55 -26.60 -74.44 16.86
N ILE A 56 -25.34 -74.60 16.42
CA ILE A 56 -24.98 -75.64 15.43
C ILE A 56 -25.21 -77.06 15.98
N ASN A 57 -24.89 -77.31 17.24
CA ASN A 57 -25.13 -78.62 17.87
C ASN A 57 -26.62 -78.97 17.95
N ILE A 58 -27.50 -77.99 18.17
CA ILE A 58 -28.94 -78.18 18.13
C ILE A 58 -29.39 -78.48 16.70
N LEU A 59 -28.83 -77.77 15.71
CA LEU A 59 -29.15 -77.96 14.28
C LEU A 59 -28.77 -79.32 13.71
N GLN A 60 -27.61 -79.87 14.10
CA GLN A 60 -27.15 -81.20 13.66
C GLN A 60 -28.04 -82.34 14.16
N LYS A 61 -28.83 -82.11 15.23
CA LYS A 61 -29.73 -83.10 15.83
C LYS A 61 -31.15 -83.06 15.25
N LEU A 62 -31.44 -82.15 14.33
CA LEU A 62 -32.78 -82.00 13.73
C LEU A 62 -33.01 -82.97 12.58
N SER A 63 -34.22 -83.53 12.51
CA SER A 63 -34.67 -84.29 11.33
C SER A 63 -34.82 -83.37 10.11
N SER A 64 -34.62 -83.91 8.91
CA SER A 64 -34.78 -83.17 7.64
C SER A 64 -36.17 -82.52 7.49
N ASN A 65 -37.21 -83.10 8.10
CA ASN A 65 -38.57 -82.55 8.09
C ASN A 65 -38.72 -81.28 8.95
N SER A 66 -38.11 -81.19 10.14
CA SER A 66 -38.17 -79.98 10.98
C SER A 66 -37.41 -78.79 10.36
N LEU A 67 -36.37 -79.06 9.58
CA LEU A 67 -35.61 -78.04 8.83
C LEU A 67 -36.41 -77.43 7.66
N SER A 68 -37.53 -78.04 7.26
CA SER A 68 -38.45 -77.51 6.23
C SER A 68 -39.51 -76.55 6.80
N ASN A 69 -39.61 -76.41 8.13
CA ASN A 69 -40.58 -75.54 8.77
C ASN A 69 -40.18 -74.06 8.57
N HIS A 70 -41.07 -73.28 7.95
CA HIS A 70 -40.82 -71.89 7.59
C HIS A 70 -40.47 -70.99 8.79
N TYR A 71 -41.05 -71.24 9.97
CA TYR A 71 -40.77 -70.44 11.17
C TYR A 71 -39.35 -70.67 11.71
N ILE A 72 -38.92 -71.94 11.74
CA ILE A 72 -37.56 -72.32 12.15
C ILE A 72 -36.55 -71.73 11.15
N GLN A 73 -36.81 -71.81 9.85
CA GLN A 73 -35.94 -71.23 8.81
C GLN A 73 -35.74 -69.71 8.98
N ILE A 74 -36.78 -68.95 9.35
CA ILE A 74 -36.67 -67.51 9.63
C ILE A 74 -35.84 -67.25 10.89
N SER A 75 -36.03 -68.03 11.95
CA SER A 75 -35.23 -67.92 13.17
C SER A 75 -33.77 -68.32 12.96
N LEU A 76 -33.51 -69.28 12.06
CA LEU A 76 -32.16 -69.66 11.65
C LEU A 76 -31.45 -68.58 10.86
N ILE A 77 -32.15 -67.92 9.93
CA ILE A 77 -31.60 -66.72 9.26
C ILE A 77 -31.18 -65.70 10.31
N ARG A 78 -32.02 -65.42 11.31
CA ARG A 78 -31.68 -64.45 12.36
C ARG A 78 -30.47 -64.91 13.20
N PHE A 79 -30.43 -66.18 13.59
CA PHE A 79 -29.33 -66.77 14.34
C PHE A 79 -28.00 -66.63 13.61
N TYR A 80 -27.92 -67.10 12.36
CA TYR A 80 -26.72 -67.04 11.54
C TYR A 80 -26.25 -65.60 11.32
N MET A 81 -27.18 -64.68 11.06
CA MET A 81 -26.86 -63.28 10.84
C MET A 81 -26.33 -62.56 12.09
N GLU A 82 -26.90 -62.79 13.27
CA GLU A 82 -26.40 -62.22 14.53
C GLU A 82 -25.08 -62.86 14.98
N CYS A 83 -24.77 -64.07 14.50
CA CYS A 83 -23.47 -64.72 14.68
C CYS A 83 -22.44 -64.38 13.57
N ARG A 84 -22.76 -63.43 12.68
CA ARG A 84 -21.92 -62.99 11.54
C ARG A 84 -21.63 -64.07 10.47
N ASP A 85 -22.40 -65.15 10.42
CA ASP A 85 -22.29 -66.21 9.40
C ASP A 85 -23.28 -65.96 8.27
N VAL A 86 -22.91 -65.07 7.36
CA VAL A 86 -23.79 -64.61 6.28
C VAL A 86 -24.05 -65.71 5.24
N ASP A 87 -23.07 -66.55 4.95
CA ASP A 87 -23.17 -67.57 3.88
C ASP A 87 -24.18 -68.66 4.22
N ASN A 88 -24.20 -69.14 5.47
CA ASN A 88 -25.21 -70.11 5.90
C ASN A 88 -26.60 -69.48 6.00
N ALA A 89 -26.71 -68.19 6.36
CA ALA A 89 -27.99 -67.47 6.29
C ALA A 89 -28.55 -67.43 4.86
N TYR A 90 -27.71 -67.18 3.85
CA TYR A 90 -28.11 -67.22 2.43
C TYR A 90 -28.54 -68.62 1.98
N ARG A 91 -27.83 -69.67 2.42
CA ARG A 91 -28.22 -71.06 2.13
C ARG A 91 -29.59 -71.40 2.69
N VAL A 92 -29.85 -71.04 3.95
CA VAL A 92 -31.17 -71.22 4.56
C VAL A 92 -32.22 -70.40 3.81
N PHE A 93 -31.93 -69.14 3.47
CA PHE A 93 -32.85 -68.30 2.72
C PHE A 93 -33.17 -68.83 1.31
N ALA A 94 -32.20 -69.41 0.62
CA ALA A 94 -32.39 -70.04 -0.69
C ALA A 94 -33.25 -71.31 -0.61
N SER A 95 -33.21 -72.03 0.52
CA SER A 95 -34.01 -73.25 0.74
C SER A 95 -35.50 -73.00 1.01
N ILE A 96 -35.91 -71.75 1.26
CA ILE A 96 -37.31 -71.38 1.49
C ILE A 96 -38.08 -71.39 0.15
N THR A 97 -39.04 -72.29 0.00
CA THR A 97 -39.83 -72.46 -1.23
C THR A 97 -40.77 -71.29 -1.53
N ASN A 98 -41.43 -70.73 -0.51
CA ASN A 98 -42.30 -69.56 -0.64
C ASN A 98 -41.85 -68.45 0.31
N LYS A 99 -40.86 -67.67 -0.12
CA LYS A 99 -40.29 -66.56 0.67
C LYS A 99 -41.37 -65.52 0.96
N CYS A 100 -41.62 -65.18 2.22
CA CYS A 100 -42.57 -64.13 2.60
C CYS A 100 -41.86 -62.86 3.14
N ASN A 101 -42.62 -61.78 3.36
CA ASN A 101 -42.09 -60.53 3.93
C ASN A 101 -41.21 -60.74 5.17
N TYR A 102 -41.61 -61.62 6.10
CA TYR A 102 -40.84 -61.89 7.33
C TYR A 102 -39.46 -62.47 7.07
N SER A 103 -39.31 -63.32 6.05
CA SER A 103 -38.02 -63.89 5.66
C SER A 103 -37.08 -62.85 5.06
N TYR A 104 -37.60 -61.94 4.23
CA TYR A 104 -36.85 -60.80 3.70
C TYR A 104 -36.50 -59.79 4.79
N THR A 105 -37.42 -59.46 5.70
CA THR A 105 -37.15 -58.57 6.84
C THR A 105 -36.03 -59.14 7.74
N ALA A 106 -36.02 -60.44 7.99
CA ALA A 106 -34.98 -61.10 8.78
C ALA A 106 -33.60 -61.00 8.08
N MET A 107 -33.53 -61.27 6.78
CA MET A 107 -32.31 -61.09 5.98
C MET A 107 -31.84 -59.63 5.98
N PHE A 108 -32.74 -58.67 5.74
CA PHE A 108 -32.37 -57.25 5.66
C PHE A 108 -31.89 -56.71 7.00
N LYS A 109 -32.53 -57.12 8.10
CA LYS A 109 -32.10 -56.74 9.45
C LYS A 109 -30.70 -57.29 9.74
N GLY A 110 -30.45 -58.55 9.41
CA GLY A 110 -29.14 -59.18 9.57
C GLY A 110 -28.04 -58.53 8.72
N LEU A 111 -28.32 -58.25 7.44
CA LEU A 111 -27.37 -57.57 6.54
C LEU A 111 -27.04 -56.16 7.01
N ARG A 112 -28.03 -55.43 7.55
CA ARG A 112 -27.83 -54.12 8.15
C ARG A 112 -26.89 -54.20 9.36
N SER A 113 -27.14 -55.11 10.31
CA SER A 113 -26.31 -55.26 11.50
C SER A 113 -24.86 -55.65 11.17
N ASN A 114 -24.66 -56.38 10.06
CA ASN A 114 -23.34 -56.76 9.55
C ASN A 114 -22.69 -55.71 8.61
N GLY A 115 -23.31 -54.53 8.43
CA GLY A 115 -22.74 -53.46 7.61
C GLY A 115 -22.70 -53.73 6.09
N MET A 116 -23.59 -54.59 5.57
CA MET A 116 -23.64 -54.98 4.14
C MET A 116 -24.90 -54.45 3.43
N PRO A 117 -25.05 -53.13 3.21
CA PRO A 117 -26.25 -52.55 2.61
C PRO A 117 -26.41 -52.84 1.10
N GLU A 118 -25.34 -53.11 0.36
CA GLU A 118 -25.41 -53.43 -1.08
C GLU A 118 -26.16 -54.74 -1.34
N LYS A 119 -25.89 -55.76 -0.53
CA LYS A 119 -26.58 -57.06 -0.59
C LYS A 119 -28.09 -56.97 -0.30
N ILE A 120 -28.51 -55.96 0.45
CA ILE A 120 -29.95 -55.67 0.67
C ILE A 120 -30.59 -55.20 -0.63
N ILE A 121 -29.88 -54.38 -1.41
CA ILE A 121 -30.36 -53.86 -2.71
C ILE A 121 -30.50 -55.00 -3.72
N ASP A 122 -29.54 -55.92 -3.77
CA ASP A 122 -29.60 -57.09 -4.65
C ASP A 122 -30.82 -57.97 -4.33
N LEU A 123 -31.03 -58.32 -3.05
CA LEU A 123 -32.17 -59.11 -2.62
C LEU A 123 -33.52 -58.39 -2.81
N LEU A 124 -33.53 -57.06 -2.76
CA LEU A 124 -34.72 -56.25 -2.98
C LEU A 124 -35.18 -56.27 -4.45
N GLU A 125 -34.25 -56.38 -5.40
CA GLU A 125 -34.59 -56.54 -6.83
C GLU A 125 -35.12 -57.94 -7.14
N GLU A 126 -34.63 -58.97 -6.43
CA GLU A 126 -35.13 -60.35 -6.55
C GLU A 126 -36.51 -60.55 -5.90
N MET A 127 -36.91 -59.64 -5.01
CA MET A 127 -38.15 -59.73 -4.25
C MET A 127 -39.38 -59.50 -5.15
N LYS A 128 -40.12 -60.58 -5.43
CA LYS A 128 -41.35 -60.55 -6.24
C LYS A 128 -42.63 -60.19 -5.45
N ILE A 129 -42.51 -59.94 -4.15
CA ILE A 129 -43.62 -59.66 -3.24
C ILE A 129 -43.56 -58.20 -2.80
N GLU A 130 -44.71 -57.60 -2.51
CA GLU A 130 -44.73 -56.21 -2.03
C GLU A 130 -44.14 -56.09 -0.61
N PRO A 131 -43.14 -55.22 -0.39
CA PRO A 131 -42.53 -55.02 0.92
C PRO A 131 -43.50 -54.42 1.94
N ASN A 132 -43.53 -54.94 3.17
CA ASN A 132 -44.25 -54.32 4.28
C ASN A 132 -43.47 -53.12 4.88
N ASN A 133 -44.07 -52.39 5.82
CA ASN A 133 -43.48 -51.20 6.47
C ASN A 133 -42.07 -51.44 7.04
N PHE A 134 -41.83 -52.61 7.65
CA PHE A 134 -40.52 -52.98 8.22
C PHE A 134 -39.46 -53.23 7.14
N THR A 135 -39.82 -53.95 6.08
CA THR A 135 -38.94 -54.20 4.93
C THR A 135 -38.66 -52.90 4.18
N LEU A 136 -39.65 -52.02 4.00
CA LEU A 136 -39.48 -50.70 3.38
C LEU A 136 -38.50 -49.82 4.16
N THR A 137 -38.62 -49.76 5.49
CA THR A 137 -37.72 -48.96 6.34
C THR A 137 -36.26 -49.39 6.19
N LEU A 138 -36.01 -50.70 6.18
CA LEU A 138 -34.66 -51.26 5.99
C LEU A 138 -34.15 -51.06 4.55
N SER A 139 -35.05 -51.11 3.56
CA SER A 139 -34.74 -50.86 2.16
C SER A 139 -34.31 -49.41 1.94
N PHE A 140 -35.07 -48.44 2.47
CA PHE A 140 -34.71 -47.02 2.40
C PHE A 140 -33.39 -46.72 3.12
N TYR A 141 -33.14 -47.36 4.26
CA TYR A 141 -31.83 -47.28 4.93
C TYR A 141 -30.68 -47.77 4.03
N ALA A 142 -30.82 -48.94 3.41
CA ALA A 142 -29.82 -49.50 2.52
C ALA A 142 -29.56 -48.58 1.31
N CYS A 143 -30.63 -48.10 0.67
CA CYS A 143 -30.53 -47.15 -0.42
C CYS A 143 -29.81 -45.86 -0.01
N ALA A 144 -30.08 -45.36 1.19
CA ALA A 144 -29.46 -44.15 1.72
C ALA A 144 -27.96 -44.31 2.03
N GLN A 145 -27.50 -45.52 2.38
CA GLN A 145 -26.07 -45.78 2.65
C GLN A 145 -25.26 -46.07 1.40
N VAL A 146 -25.84 -46.75 0.41
CA VAL A 146 -25.13 -47.08 -0.84
C VAL A 146 -25.01 -45.85 -1.76
N ALA A 147 -25.98 -44.94 -1.72
CA ALA A 147 -25.91 -43.62 -2.35
C ALA A 147 -25.54 -43.60 -3.86
N ASN A 148 -25.80 -44.68 -4.61
CA ASN A 148 -25.49 -44.78 -6.05
C ASN A 148 -26.74 -44.66 -6.94
N ALA A 149 -26.53 -44.53 -8.26
CA ALA A 149 -27.63 -44.39 -9.22
C ALA A 149 -28.61 -45.57 -9.24
N ARG A 150 -28.14 -46.80 -8.93
CA ARG A 150 -28.97 -48.01 -8.83
C ARG A 150 -29.92 -47.92 -7.64
N ALA A 151 -29.38 -47.61 -6.46
CA ALA A 151 -30.12 -47.40 -5.22
C ALA A 151 -31.16 -46.27 -5.34
N MET A 152 -30.81 -45.19 -6.06
CA MET A 152 -31.72 -44.05 -6.28
C MET A 152 -32.96 -44.45 -7.11
N ARG A 153 -32.78 -45.19 -8.21
CA ARG A 153 -33.89 -45.67 -9.04
C ARG A 153 -34.84 -46.59 -8.26
N ILE A 154 -34.28 -47.49 -7.45
CA ILE A 154 -35.06 -48.43 -6.63
C ILE A 154 -35.81 -47.68 -5.53
N GLY A 155 -35.11 -46.78 -4.82
CA GLY A 155 -35.71 -45.92 -3.80
C GLY A 155 -36.88 -45.08 -4.31
N GLN A 156 -36.73 -44.46 -5.49
CA GLN A 156 -37.82 -43.70 -6.13
C GLN A 156 -39.02 -44.57 -6.52
N LYS A 157 -38.78 -45.79 -7.05
CA LYS A 157 -39.85 -46.76 -7.33
C LYS A 157 -40.61 -47.14 -6.05
N LEU A 158 -39.90 -47.39 -4.95
CA LEU A 158 -40.50 -47.70 -3.65
C LEU A 158 -41.29 -46.52 -3.09
N ILE A 159 -40.81 -45.29 -3.24
CA ILE A 159 -41.54 -44.07 -2.83
C ILE A 159 -42.84 -43.91 -3.62
N HIS A 160 -42.82 -44.11 -4.94
CA HIS A 160 -44.02 -44.01 -5.76
C HIS A 160 -45.10 -45.02 -5.32
N LYS A 161 -44.69 -46.25 -5.00
CA LYS A 161 -45.58 -47.27 -4.42
C LYS A 161 -46.08 -46.87 -3.02
N LEU A 162 -45.21 -46.28 -2.21
CA LEU A 162 -45.54 -45.83 -0.86
C LEU A 162 -46.63 -44.75 -0.87
N LEU A 163 -46.59 -43.81 -1.82
CA LEU A 163 -47.60 -42.74 -1.96
C LEU A 163 -49.00 -43.25 -2.32
N ASN A 164 -49.10 -44.42 -2.94
CA ASN A 164 -50.38 -45.02 -3.33
C ASN A 164 -51.06 -45.80 -2.19
N ASN A 165 -50.37 -46.02 -1.06
CA ASN A 165 -50.90 -46.72 0.12
C ASN A 165 -51.33 -45.75 1.22
N SER A 166 -52.58 -45.85 1.68
CA SER A 166 -53.19 -44.88 2.61
C SER A 166 -52.93 -45.15 4.12
N ARG A 167 -52.18 -46.20 4.47
CA ARG A 167 -51.90 -46.63 5.86
C ARG A 167 -50.40 -46.84 6.14
N ASN A 168 -49.56 -45.84 5.84
CA ASN A 168 -48.13 -45.93 6.13
C ASN A 168 -47.80 -45.39 7.53
N GLU A 169 -46.87 -46.04 8.23
CA GLU A 169 -46.34 -45.59 9.52
C GLU A 169 -45.30 -44.48 9.35
N ASP A 170 -45.26 -43.54 10.29
CA ASP A 170 -44.34 -42.39 10.32
C ASP A 170 -42.86 -42.78 10.18
N ILE A 171 -42.49 -43.96 10.69
CA ILE A 171 -41.12 -44.50 10.63
C ILE A 171 -40.66 -44.72 9.18
N VAL A 172 -41.55 -45.20 8.32
CA VAL A 172 -41.25 -45.48 6.90
C VAL A 172 -41.10 -44.17 6.13
N LEU A 173 -41.96 -43.19 6.41
CA LEU A 173 -41.94 -41.86 5.81
C LEU A 173 -40.63 -41.12 6.16
N ASN A 174 -40.20 -41.17 7.42
CA ASN A 174 -38.93 -40.60 7.88
C ASN A 174 -37.72 -41.23 7.16
N ALA A 175 -37.72 -42.56 6.99
CA ALA A 175 -36.64 -43.28 6.30
C ALA A 175 -36.56 -42.91 4.81
N ALA A 176 -37.71 -42.78 4.13
CA ALA A 176 -37.78 -42.35 2.74
C ALA A 176 -37.27 -40.91 2.55
N THR A 177 -37.65 -39.98 3.43
CA THR A 177 -37.17 -38.59 3.39
C THR A 177 -35.65 -38.51 3.56
N ASN A 178 -35.08 -39.20 4.56
CA ASN A 178 -33.63 -39.23 4.78
C ASN A 178 -32.86 -39.80 3.59
N MET A 179 -33.43 -40.81 2.92
CA MET A 179 -32.83 -41.40 1.73
C MET A 179 -32.75 -40.39 0.57
N LEU A 180 -33.82 -39.66 0.28
CA LEU A 180 -33.84 -38.65 -0.79
C LEU A 180 -32.83 -37.53 -0.55
N ILE A 181 -32.69 -37.07 0.70
CA ILE A 181 -31.73 -36.03 1.08
C ILE A 181 -30.28 -36.53 0.85
N LYS A 182 -29.96 -37.77 1.24
CA LYS A 182 -28.62 -38.34 1.03
C LYS A 182 -28.27 -38.52 -0.45
N PHE A 183 -29.24 -38.75 -1.33
CA PHE A 183 -29.02 -38.74 -2.78
C PHE A 183 -28.79 -37.34 -3.36
N GLY A 184 -28.97 -36.28 -2.56
CA GLY A 184 -28.84 -34.90 -3.00
C GLY A 184 -30.00 -34.40 -3.86
N ASP A 185 -31.10 -35.15 -3.94
CA ASP A 185 -32.30 -34.86 -4.73
C ASP A 185 -33.35 -34.15 -3.86
N ILE A 186 -33.09 -32.88 -3.59
CA ILE A 186 -33.90 -32.08 -2.67
C ILE A 186 -35.29 -31.74 -3.25
N VAL A 187 -35.40 -31.65 -4.58
CA VAL A 187 -36.67 -31.34 -5.27
C VAL A 187 -37.67 -32.47 -5.08
N ASN A 188 -37.22 -33.73 -5.23
CA ASN A 188 -38.11 -34.86 -4.98
C ASN A 188 -38.35 -35.09 -3.48
N ALA A 189 -37.38 -34.75 -2.61
CA ALA A 189 -37.60 -34.73 -1.16
C ALA A 189 -38.71 -33.74 -0.76
N GLU A 190 -38.73 -32.54 -1.35
CA GLU A 190 -39.73 -31.51 -1.10
C GLU A 190 -41.11 -31.92 -1.65
N ARG A 191 -41.17 -32.48 -2.86
CA ARG A 191 -42.42 -33.01 -3.44
C ARG A 191 -43.00 -34.13 -2.57
N PHE A 192 -42.15 -35.07 -2.18
CA PHE A 192 -42.53 -36.16 -1.28
C PHE A 192 -43.05 -35.60 0.04
N TYR A 193 -42.34 -34.66 0.63
CA TYR A 193 -42.75 -34.01 1.86
C TYR A 193 -44.12 -33.30 1.77
N LYS A 194 -44.39 -32.58 0.68
CA LYS A 194 -45.68 -31.93 0.43
C LYS A 194 -46.82 -32.93 0.29
N SER A 195 -46.55 -34.12 -0.24
CA SER A 195 -47.55 -35.18 -0.46
C SER A 195 -47.94 -35.97 0.80
N VAL A 196 -47.18 -35.87 1.89
CA VAL A 196 -47.45 -36.58 3.15
C VAL A 196 -48.46 -35.82 4.01
N LYS A 197 -49.52 -36.51 4.46
CA LYS A 197 -50.60 -35.93 5.28
C LYS A 197 -50.20 -35.67 6.74
N ASN A 198 -49.52 -36.62 7.39
CA ASN A 198 -49.10 -36.52 8.79
C ASN A 198 -47.60 -36.19 8.87
N LYS A 199 -47.28 -34.91 9.00
CA LYS A 199 -45.90 -34.41 9.08
C LYS A 199 -45.44 -34.40 10.55
N ASN A 200 -44.19 -34.76 10.82
CA ASN A 200 -43.59 -34.74 12.15
C ASN A 200 -42.28 -33.91 12.17
N ASN A 201 -41.80 -33.58 13.37
CA ASN A 201 -40.58 -32.77 13.54
C ASN A 201 -39.32 -33.43 12.95
N ILE A 202 -39.26 -34.76 12.88
CA ILE A 202 -38.11 -35.50 12.34
C ILE A 202 -37.98 -35.29 10.82
N MET A 203 -39.10 -35.33 10.08
CA MET A 203 -39.12 -35.04 8.64
C MET A 203 -38.72 -33.59 8.35
N TYR A 204 -39.21 -32.65 9.15
CA TYR A 204 -38.85 -31.23 9.04
C TYR A 204 -37.35 -31.01 9.24
N CYS A 205 -36.78 -31.54 10.33
CA CYS A 205 -35.36 -31.45 10.62
C CYS A 205 -34.49 -32.05 9.50
N ALA A 206 -34.93 -33.17 8.92
CA ALA A 206 -34.22 -33.81 7.81
C ALA A 206 -34.18 -32.89 6.57
N ILE A 207 -35.32 -32.34 6.17
CA ILE A 207 -35.41 -31.49 4.97
C ILE A 207 -34.67 -30.17 5.17
N MET A 208 -34.81 -29.56 6.35
CA MET A 208 -34.09 -28.34 6.71
C MET A 208 -32.57 -28.57 6.66
N LYS A 209 -32.08 -29.71 7.18
CA LYS A 209 -30.68 -30.12 7.05
C LYS A 209 -30.27 -30.29 5.58
N GLY A 210 -31.12 -30.90 4.76
CA GLY A 210 -30.88 -31.03 3.31
C GLY A 210 -30.71 -29.68 2.62
N TYR A 211 -31.57 -28.70 2.91
CA TYR A 211 -31.43 -27.35 2.35
C TYR A 211 -30.13 -26.68 2.80
N ILE A 212 -29.74 -26.85 4.07
CA ILE A 212 -28.48 -26.32 4.62
C ILE A 212 -27.26 -26.92 3.92
N GLU A 213 -27.23 -28.24 3.70
CA GLU A 213 -26.12 -28.93 3.01
C GLU A 213 -25.96 -28.47 1.55
N LYS A 214 -27.08 -28.16 0.87
CA LYS A 214 -27.09 -27.61 -0.50
C LYS A 214 -26.94 -26.09 -0.57
N LYS A 215 -26.68 -25.41 0.56
CA LYS A 215 -26.57 -23.94 0.67
C LYS A 215 -27.82 -23.17 0.22
N MET A 216 -28.99 -23.81 0.26
CA MET A 216 -30.30 -23.24 -0.06
C MET A 216 -30.93 -22.61 1.19
N PHE A 217 -30.31 -21.54 1.68
CA PHE A 217 -30.61 -20.99 3.01
C PHE A 217 -31.97 -20.27 3.09
N GLU A 218 -32.40 -19.58 2.03
CA GLU A 218 -33.71 -18.90 2.00
C GLU A 218 -34.87 -19.90 2.07
N GLN A 219 -34.79 -20.99 1.29
CA GLN A 219 -35.80 -22.05 1.29
C GLN A 219 -35.87 -22.78 2.65
N ALA A 220 -34.74 -22.88 3.36
CA ALA A 220 -34.71 -23.42 4.71
C ALA A 220 -35.45 -22.54 5.72
N LEU A 221 -35.37 -21.20 5.58
CA LEU A 221 -36.12 -20.26 6.43
C LEU A 221 -37.60 -20.24 6.08
N ASP A 222 -37.96 -20.25 4.79
CA ASP A 222 -39.35 -20.35 4.35
C ASP A 222 -40.03 -21.61 4.92
N LEU A 223 -39.33 -22.75 4.88
CA LEU A 223 -39.81 -23.99 5.45
C LEU A 223 -40.05 -23.86 6.96
N PHE A 224 -39.17 -23.15 7.68
CA PHE A 224 -39.28 -22.95 9.13
C PHE A 224 -40.43 -22.01 9.51
N GLU A 225 -40.67 -20.94 8.76
CA GLU A 225 -41.76 -19.98 9.03
C GLU A 225 -43.15 -20.60 8.81
N HIS A 226 -43.28 -21.53 7.86
CA HIS A 226 -44.56 -22.16 7.50
C HIS A 226 -44.84 -23.49 8.23
N VAL A 227 -44.13 -23.80 9.33
CA VAL A 227 -44.39 -25.00 10.13
C VAL A 227 -45.58 -24.80 11.07
N ASN A 228 -46.65 -25.57 10.87
CA ASN A 228 -47.83 -25.62 11.75
C ASN A 228 -47.70 -26.64 12.90
N LEU A 229 -46.47 -27.04 13.26
CA LEU A 229 -46.16 -27.96 14.37
C LEU A 229 -45.47 -27.21 15.51
N VAL A 230 -45.52 -27.76 16.72
CA VAL A 230 -44.69 -27.30 17.85
C VAL A 230 -43.22 -27.47 17.47
N LYS A 231 -42.53 -26.34 17.29
CA LYS A 231 -41.11 -26.27 16.91
C LYS A 231 -40.25 -26.93 17.98
N SER A 232 -39.34 -27.81 17.57
CA SER A 232 -38.37 -28.46 18.47
C SER A 232 -37.08 -27.64 18.61
N ASP A 233 -36.32 -27.87 19.68
CA ASP A 233 -35.02 -27.22 19.90
C ASP A 233 -34.06 -27.36 18.71
N ALA A 234 -34.01 -28.54 18.09
CA ALA A 234 -33.18 -28.77 16.92
C ALA A 234 -33.54 -27.86 15.74
N MET A 235 -34.82 -27.51 15.58
CA MET A 235 -35.29 -26.61 14.53
C MET A 235 -34.83 -25.17 14.81
N TYR A 236 -34.92 -24.70 16.06
CA TYR A 236 -34.43 -23.38 16.45
C TYR A 236 -32.92 -23.25 16.25
N THR A 237 -32.14 -24.26 16.67
CA THR A 237 -30.68 -24.31 16.44
C THR A 237 -30.35 -24.22 14.93
N MET A 238 -31.05 -24.97 14.08
CA MET A 238 -30.85 -24.91 12.62
C MET A 238 -31.25 -23.56 12.03
N ALA A 239 -32.35 -22.96 12.49
CA ALA A 239 -32.81 -21.65 12.02
C ALA A 239 -31.79 -20.54 12.34
N PHE A 240 -31.27 -20.47 13.57
CA PHE A 240 -30.25 -19.48 13.92
C PHE A 240 -28.96 -19.62 13.10
N ASN A 241 -28.52 -20.86 12.87
CA ASN A 241 -27.35 -21.12 12.03
C ASN A 241 -27.56 -20.68 10.58
N VAL A 242 -28.77 -20.81 10.06
CA VAL A 242 -29.14 -20.34 8.70
C VAL A 242 -29.18 -18.81 8.67
N CYS A 243 -29.84 -18.17 9.65
CA CYS A 243 -29.88 -16.71 9.74
C CYS A 243 -28.47 -16.10 9.82
N GLY A 244 -27.60 -16.68 10.64
CA GLY A 244 -26.21 -16.23 10.77
C GLY A 244 -25.33 -16.51 9.54
N LYS A 245 -25.76 -17.34 8.59
CA LYS A 245 -25.07 -17.53 7.30
C LYS A 245 -25.57 -16.59 6.20
N LEU A 246 -26.85 -16.21 6.23
CA LEU A 246 -27.45 -15.31 5.24
C LEU A 246 -27.08 -13.85 5.45
N GLY A 247 -27.14 -13.36 6.70
CA GLY A 247 -26.71 -11.99 7.02
C GLY A 247 -27.51 -10.86 6.36
N ASN A 248 -28.63 -11.14 5.69
CA ASN A 248 -29.48 -10.13 5.05
C ASN A 248 -30.56 -9.59 6.00
N ASP A 249 -31.19 -8.47 5.63
CA ASP A 249 -32.22 -7.81 6.45
C ASP A 249 -33.38 -8.73 6.85
N ARG A 250 -33.72 -9.69 5.98
CA ARG A 250 -34.77 -10.69 6.24
C ARG A 250 -34.33 -11.66 7.34
N ALA A 251 -33.13 -12.23 7.24
CA ALA A 251 -32.56 -13.13 8.24
C ALA A 251 -32.38 -12.45 9.60
N ILE A 252 -32.05 -11.16 9.63
CA ILE A 252 -31.96 -10.37 10.87
C ILE A 252 -33.34 -10.23 11.53
N LYS A 253 -34.39 -9.87 10.76
CA LYS A 253 -35.76 -9.77 11.27
C LYS A 253 -36.29 -11.10 11.81
N ILE A 254 -36.10 -12.18 11.04
CA ILE A 254 -36.49 -13.53 11.46
C ILE A 254 -35.71 -13.93 12.70
N GLY A 255 -34.39 -13.75 12.72
CA GLY A 255 -33.53 -14.05 13.87
C GLY A 255 -33.96 -13.35 15.15
N ASN A 256 -34.33 -12.08 15.09
CA ASN A 256 -34.84 -11.32 16.24
C ASN A 256 -36.21 -11.83 16.71
N LYS A 257 -37.12 -12.15 15.79
CA LYS A 257 -38.41 -12.76 16.14
C LYS A 257 -38.23 -14.12 16.83
N LEU A 258 -37.26 -14.92 16.40
CA LEU A 258 -36.94 -16.21 17.05
C LEU A 258 -36.34 -16.04 18.44
N LEU A 259 -35.60 -14.94 18.68
CA LEU A 259 -35.11 -14.59 20.01
C LEU A 259 -36.25 -14.23 20.95
N ASP A 260 -37.25 -13.48 20.48
CA ASP A 260 -38.46 -13.14 21.25
C ASP A 260 -39.30 -14.40 21.56
N GLU A 261 -39.48 -15.31 20.60
CA GLU A 261 -40.15 -16.60 20.83
C GLU A 261 -39.44 -17.51 21.85
N LEU A 262 -38.12 -17.35 22.01
CA LEU A 262 -37.32 -18.12 22.98
C LEU A 262 -37.25 -17.49 24.36
N SER A 263 -37.39 -16.16 24.47
CA SER A 263 -37.41 -15.46 25.76
C SER A 263 -38.71 -15.73 26.53
N ASP A 264 -39.83 -15.94 25.82
CA ASP A 264 -41.13 -16.31 26.40
C ASP A 264 -41.20 -17.79 26.86
N ASN A 265 -40.37 -18.68 26.31
CA ASN A 265 -40.33 -20.10 26.67
C ASN A 265 -39.32 -20.38 27.78
N ARG A 266 -39.79 -20.60 29.02
CA ARG A 266 -38.97 -20.83 30.24
C ARG A 266 -38.08 -22.10 30.26
N LYS A 267 -37.84 -22.77 29.13
CA LYS A 267 -36.96 -23.94 28.97
C LYS A 267 -36.21 -23.90 27.62
N SER A 268 -35.42 -22.85 27.38
CA SER A 268 -34.52 -22.81 26.22
C SER A 268 -33.28 -23.67 26.46
N SER A 269 -32.92 -24.51 25.49
CA SER A 269 -31.68 -25.31 25.56
C SER A 269 -30.44 -24.43 25.41
N THR A 270 -29.33 -24.80 26.06
CA THR A 270 -28.03 -24.10 25.96
C THR A 270 -27.53 -24.03 24.51
N ALA A 271 -27.85 -25.03 23.69
CA ALA A 271 -27.53 -25.06 22.26
C ALA A 271 -28.26 -23.96 21.47
N ASN A 272 -29.55 -23.72 21.75
CA ASN A 272 -30.30 -22.65 21.10
C ASN A 272 -29.72 -21.27 21.43
N LEU A 273 -29.41 -21.03 22.72
CA LEU A 273 -28.82 -19.76 23.18
C LEU A 273 -27.44 -19.51 22.56
N THR A 274 -26.61 -20.54 22.45
CA THR A 274 -25.29 -20.45 21.82
C THR A 274 -25.37 -20.17 20.31
N SER A 275 -26.28 -20.85 19.59
CA SER A 275 -26.50 -20.56 18.17
C SER A 275 -27.08 -19.16 17.94
N ALA A 276 -27.95 -18.69 18.83
CA ALA A 276 -28.50 -17.34 18.76
C ALA A 276 -27.43 -16.25 19.02
N MET A 277 -26.54 -16.46 20.00
CA MET A 277 -25.36 -15.60 20.19
C MET A 277 -24.49 -15.54 18.94
N HIS A 278 -24.13 -16.69 18.36
CA HIS A 278 -23.27 -16.74 17.18
C HIS A 278 -23.90 -16.01 15.98
N MET A 279 -25.22 -16.08 15.83
CA MET A 279 -25.96 -15.28 14.85
C MET A 279 -25.86 -13.77 15.16
N LEU A 280 -26.14 -13.35 16.39
CA LEU A 280 -26.11 -11.93 16.79
C LEU A 280 -24.72 -11.31 16.63
N MET A 281 -23.66 -12.02 17.01
CA MET A 281 -22.28 -11.57 16.81
C MET A 281 -21.95 -11.37 15.33
N LYS A 282 -22.45 -12.25 14.44
CA LYS A 282 -22.27 -12.06 12.99
C LYS A 282 -23.07 -10.89 12.41
N PHE A 283 -24.18 -10.52 13.04
CA PHE A 283 -24.94 -9.33 12.67
C PHE A 283 -24.35 -8.03 13.25
N GLY A 284 -23.26 -8.12 14.02
CA GLY A 284 -22.68 -6.98 14.73
C GLY A 284 -23.53 -6.48 15.90
N ASN A 285 -24.55 -7.24 16.33
CA ASN A 285 -25.41 -6.87 17.46
C ASN A 285 -24.85 -7.41 18.78
N ILE A 286 -23.75 -6.80 19.20
CA ILE A 286 -22.91 -7.29 20.30
C ILE A 286 -23.62 -7.18 21.65
N GLN A 287 -24.36 -6.11 21.90
CA GLN A 287 -25.07 -5.89 23.18
C GLN A 287 -26.14 -6.95 23.43
N ASN A 288 -26.88 -7.35 22.40
CA ASN A 288 -27.87 -8.41 22.55
C ASN A 288 -27.21 -9.78 22.70
N ALA A 289 -26.07 -10.03 22.02
CA ALA A 289 -25.31 -11.26 22.23
C ALA A 289 -24.79 -11.38 23.67
N GLU A 290 -24.28 -10.29 24.25
CA GLU A 290 -23.86 -10.22 25.66
C GLU A 290 -25.04 -10.54 26.61
N ARG A 291 -26.24 -10.02 26.33
CA ARG A 291 -27.44 -10.34 27.11
C ARG A 291 -27.83 -11.81 27.01
N VAL A 292 -27.79 -12.41 25.82
CA VAL A 292 -28.08 -13.84 25.63
C VAL A 292 -27.04 -14.71 26.33
N PHE A 293 -25.78 -14.29 26.34
CA PHE A 293 -24.70 -14.99 27.06
C PHE A 293 -24.95 -15.06 28.57
N GLU A 294 -25.48 -13.99 29.18
CA GLU A 294 -25.82 -13.98 30.60
C GLU A 294 -27.04 -14.85 30.96
N LEU A 295 -27.91 -15.16 30.00
CA LEU A 295 -29.02 -16.08 30.21
C LEU A 295 -28.59 -17.56 30.29
N ILE A 296 -27.36 -17.89 29.90
CA ILE A 296 -26.82 -19.25 29.96
C ILE A 296 -26.42 -19.57 31.41
N GLN A 297 -27.20 -20.43 32.08
CA GLN A 297 -26.99 -20.80 33.49
C GLN A 297 -25.65 -21.51 33.75
N LYS A 298 -25.18 -22.35 32.80
CA LYS A 298 -23.88 -23.02 32.86
C LYS A 298 -23.14 -22.83 31.54
N LYS A 299 -22.24 -21.85 31.52
CA LYS A 299 -21.40 -21.50 30.37
C LYS A 299 -20.33 -22.58 30.20
N ASP A 300 -20.34 -23.26 29.06
CA ASP A 300 -19.33 -24.25 28.69
C ASP A 300 -18.31 -23.66 27.70
N VAL A 301 -17.29 -24.44 27.34
CA VAL A 301 -16.23 -24.02 26.40
C VAL A 301 -16.80 -23.57 25.06
N ILE A 302 -17.95 -24.13 24.64
CA ILE A 302 -18.60 -23.79 23.37
C ILE A 302 -19.23 -22.39 23.44
N ALA A 303 -19.92 -22.06 24.53
CA ALA A 303 -20.53 -20.76 24.74
C ALA A 303 -19.47 -19.64 24.81
N TYR A 304 -18.42 -19.84 25.62
CA TYR A 304 -17.31 -18.89 25.69
C TYR A 304 -16.57 -18.76 24.35
N GLY A 305 -16.32 -19.88 23.68
CA GLY A 305 -15.66 -19.90 22.38
C GLY A 305 -16.40 -19.15 21.29
N ALA A 306 -17.73 -19.30 21.24
CA ALA A 306 -18.58 -18.56 20.32
C ALA A 306 -18.52 -17.03 20.58
N MET A 307 -18.48 -16.63 21.85
CA MET A 307 -18.42 -15.23 22.25
C MET A 307 -17.06 -14.59 21.94
N ILE A 308 -15.96 -15.26 22.32
CA ILE A 308 -14.59 -14.81 22.03
C ILE A 308 -14.36 -14.70 20.53
N LYS A 309 -14.78 -15.71 19.77
CA LYS A 309 -14.72 -15.67 18.30
C LYS A 309 -15.50 -14.48 17.76
N GLY A 310 -16.72 -14.27 18.24
CA GLY A 310 -17.55 -13.14 17.84
C GLY A 310 -16.86 -11.79 18.10
N TYR A 311 -16.22 -11.61 19.26
CA TYR A 311 -15.49 -10.38 19.56
C TYR A 311 -14.28 -10.20 18.63
N VAL A 312 -13.54 -11.27 18.34
CA VAL A 312 -12.39 -11.22 17.40
C VAL A 312 -12.84 -10.90 15.97
N ASP A 313 -13.96 -11.45 15.51
CA ASP A 313 -14.53 -11.20 14.18
C ASP A 313 -15.07 -9.77 14.04
N ASN A 314 -15.50 -9.14 15.14
CA ASN A 314 -15.96 -7.73 15.20
C ASN A 314 -14.86 -6.76 15.68
N GLU A 315 -13.58 -7.17 15.65
CA GLU A 315 -12.42 -6.34 16.01
C GLU A 315 -12.39 -5.81 17.47
N MET A 316 -13.16 -6.41 18.37
CA MET A 316 -13.21 -6.08 19.81
C MET A 316 -12.22 -6.92 20.63
N PHE A 317 -10.92 -6.78 20.36
CA PHE A 317 -9.90 -7.68 20.93
C PHE A 317 -9.74 -7.57 22.45
N GLU A 318 -9.88 -6.38 23.06
CA GLU A 318 -9.82 -6.21 24.52
C GLU A 318 -10.92 -7.00 25.24
N LYS A 319 -12.17 -6.87 24.79
CA LYS A 319 -13.29 -7.64 25.37
C LYS A 319 -13.12 -9.15 25.19
N ALA A 320 -12.52 -9.58 24.08
CA ALA A 320 -12.21 -10.99 23.84
C ALA A 320 -11.20 -11.53 24.88
N LEU A 321 -10.17 -10.74 25.20
CA LEU A 321 -9.16 -11.09 26.20
C LEU A 321 -9.70 -10.99 27.63
N ASP A 322 -10.49 -9.96 27.95
CA ASP A 322 -11.17 -9.85 29.24
C ASP A 322 -12.04 -11.08 29.50
N LEU A 323 -12.86 -11.47 28.51
CA LEU A 323 -13.72 -12.64 28.65
C LEU A 323 -12.90 -13.93 28.82
N PHE A 324 -11.77 -14.04 28.12
CA PHE A 324 -10.85 -15.18 28.24
C PHE A 324 -10.23 -15.29 29.64
N GLU A 325 -9.77 -14.18 30.24
CA GLU A 325 -9.16 -14.16 31.58
C GLU A 325 -10.15 -14.55 32.70
N HIS A 326 -11.46 -14.32 32.49
CA HIS A 326 -12.50 -14.59 33.48
C HIS A 326 -13.21 -15.94 33.28
N MET A 327 -12.66 -16.83 32.43
CA MET A 327 -13.23 -18.16 32.20
C MET A 327 -12.87 -19.12 33.35
N ASN A 328 -13.88 -19.77 33.92
CA ASN A 328 -13.73 -20.86 34.90
C ASN A 328 -14.03 -22.23 34.29
N CYS A 329 -13.39 -22.56 33.15
CA CYS A 329 -13.54 -23.86 32.50
C CYS A 329 -12.23 -24.34 31.85
N ASP A 330 -12.09 -25.66 31.68
CA ASP A 330 -10.92 -26.26 31.03
C ASP A 330 -10.79 -25.79 29.58
N LEU A 331 -9.63 -25.22 29.25
CA LEU A 331 -9.34 -24.65 27.94
C LEU A 331 -9.04 -25.75 26.90
N ASP A 332 -9.55 -25.56 25.69
CA ASP A 332 -9.20 -26.38 24.55
C ASP A 332 -8.23 -25.65 23.59
N HIS A 333 -7.64 -26.41 22.67
CA HIS A 333 -6.75 -25.89 21.62
C HIS A 333 -7.35 -24.75 20.76
N ALA A 334 -8.67 -24.70 20.58
CA ALA A 334 -9.34 -23.67 19.78
C ALA A 334 -9.40 -22.34 20.54
N MET A 335 -9.62 -22.38 21.85
CA MET A 335 -9.60 -21.19 22.71
C MET A 335 -8.22 -20.53 22.71
N TYR A 336 -7.14 -21.31 22.89
CA TYR A 336 -5.77 -20.78 22.81
C TYR A 336 -5.46 -20.15 21.44
N THR A 337 -5.89 -20.80 20.35
CA THR A 337 -5.69 -20.28 18.98
C THR A 337 -6.35 -18.91 18.79
N MET A 338 -7.57 -18.73 19.31
CA MET A 338 -8.29 -17.46 19.24
C MET A 338 -7.68 -16.39 20.15
N ALA A 339 -7.25 -16.76 21.36
CA ALA A 339 -6.59 -15.85 22.28
C ALA A 339 -5.25 -15.34 21.72
N PHE A 340 -4.41 -16.23 21.16
CA PHE A 340 -3.16 -15.82 20.50
C PHE A 340 -3.41 -14.91 19.29
N SER A 341 -4.46 -15.18 18.51
CA SER A 341 -4.86 -14.31 17.39
C SER A 341 -5.31 -12.91 17.87
N ALA A 342 -6.10 -12.84 18.94
CA ALA A 342 -6.54 -11.59 19.55
C ALA A 342 -5.35 -10.79 20.11
N CYS A 343 -4.46 -11.45 20.86
CA CYS A 343 -3.23 -10.86 21.38
C CYS A 343 -2.34 -10.31 20.25
N ALA A 344 -2.14 -11.10 19.19
CA ALA A 344 -1.38 -10.67 18.03
C ALA A 344 -2.03 -9.43 17.38
N LYS A 345 -3.35 -9.41 17.16
CA LYS A 345 -4.01 -8.27 16.52
C LYS A 345 -3.96 -6.99 17.36
N LEU A 346 -4.15 -7.07 18.68
CA LEU A 346 -4.20 -5.94 19.60
C LEU A 346 -2.83 -5.27 19.81
N GLY A 347 -1.76 -6.05 20.03
CA GLY A 347 -0.39 -5.54 20.01
C GLY A 347 0.02 -4.51 21.08
N ASN A 348 -0.79 -4.29 22.13
CA ASN A 348 -0.45 -3.39 23.24
C ASN A 348 0.31 -4.11 24.37
N ASP A 349 0.86 -3.35 25.32
CA ASP A 349 1.65 -3.91 26.44
C ASP A 349 0.88 -4.94 27.27
N ARG A 350 -0.45 -4.80 27.37
CA ARG A 350 -1.33 -5.76 28.06
C ARG A 350 -1.41 -7.08 27.28
N ALA A 351 -1.67 -7.02 25.98
CA ALA A 351 -1.73 -8.17 25.09
C ALA A 351 -0.40 -8.93 25.06
N ILE A 352 0.73 -8.23 25.14
CA ILE A 352 2.06 -8.83 25.24
C ILE A 352 2.19 -9.64 26.52
N LYS A 353 1.81 -9.07 27.67
CA LYS A 353 1.86 -9.76 28.97
C LYS A 353 0.95 -10.98 29.00
N ILE A 354 -0.30 -10.83 28.56
CA ILE A 354 -1.28 -11.92 28.51
C ILE A 354 -0.80 -13.01 27.55
N GLY A 355 -0.38 -12.63 26.33
CA GLY A 355 0.08 -13.58 25.32
C GLY A 355 1.31 -14.39 25.76
N ASN A 356 2.30 -13.75 26.42
CA ASN A 356 3.45 -14.47 26.97
C ASN A 356 3.05 -15.42 28.09
N LYS A 357 2.17 -14.99 29.01
CA LYS A 357 1.64 -15.86 30.08
C LYS A 357 0.89 -17.07 29.51
N LEU A 358 0.05 -16.86 28.50
CA LEU A 358 -0.67 -17.94 27.81
C LEU A 358 0.26 -18.94 27.11
N PHE A 359 1.41 -18.45 26.65
CA PHE A 359 2.43 -19.29 26.04
C PHE A 359 3.18 -20.13 27.09
N ASP A 360 3.54 -19.53 28.22
CA ASP A 360 4.22 -20.22 29.32
C ASP A 360 3.31 -21.27 29.99
N ASP A 361 2.03 -20.95 30.15
CA ASP A 361 1.00 -21.82 30.76
C ASP A 361 0.39 -22.83 29.77
N LEU A 362 0.95 -22.97 28.55
CA LEU A 362 0.36 -23.81 27.50
C LEU A 362 0.42 -25.32 27.89
N PRO A 363 -0.72 -26.03 27.99
CA PRO A 363 -0.74 -27.44 28.40
C PRO A 363 -0.25 -28.37 27.28
N ASP A 364 0.30 -29.54 27.66
CA ASP A 364 0.99 -30.45 26.74
C ASP A 364 0.08 -31.02 25.63
N ASN A 365 -1.22 -31.14 25.89
CA ASN A 365 -2.21 -31.51 24.88
C ASN A 365 -2.30 -30.46 23.76
N CYS A 366 -2.21 -29.17 24.07
CA CYS A 366 -2.27 -28.06 23.12
C CYS A 366 -0.95 -27.86 22.37
N LYS A 367 0.19 -28.30 22.93
CA LYS A 367 1.50 -28.33 22.24
C LYS A 367 1.54 -29.31 21.07
N SER A 368 0.58 -30.23 20.96
CA SER A 368 0.45 -31.14 19.80
C SER A 368 -0.30 -30.53 18.60
N SER A 369 -1.00 -29.40 18.80
CA SER A 369 -1.81 -28.76 17.75
C SER A 369 -0.99 -27.78 16.91
N THR A 370 -0.78 -28.11 15.64
CA THR A 370 -0.07 -27.26 14.67
C THR A 370 -0.70 -25.88 14.52
N ALA A 371 -2.04 -25.79 14.59
CA ALA A 371 -2.76 -24.52 14.46
C ALA A 371 -2.49 -23.59 15.64
N THR A 372 -2.52 -24.13 16.86
CA THR A 372 -2.27 -23.38 18.11
C THR A 372 -0.83 -22.87 18.15
N LEU A 373 0.14 -23.72 17.77
CA LEU A 373 1.55 -23.33 17.69
C LEU A 373 1.83 -22.29 16.59
N ASN A 374 1.16 -22.38 15.42
CA ASN A 374 1.27 -21.37 14.37
C ASN A 374 0.72 -20.00 14.83
N SER A 375 -0.39 -19.98 15.56
CA SER A 375 -0.95 -18.74 16.13
C SER A 375 -0.06 -18.16 17.23
N ALA A 376 0.51 -19.01 18.09
CA ALA A 376 1.50 -18.58 19.08
C ALA A 376 2.77 -18.00 18.40
N LEU A 377 3.25 -18.63 17.33
CA LEU A 377 4.38 -18.16 16.54
C LEU A 377 4.12 -16.78 15.93
N HIS A 378 2.96 -16.59 15.29
CA HIS A 378 2.58 -15.29 14.71
C HIS A 378 2.51 -14.19 15.78
N MET A 379 1.95 -14.50 16.96
CA MET A 379 1.91 -13.58 18.09
C MET A 379 3.31 -13.21 18.59
N LEU A 380 4.17 -14.21 18.86
CA LEU A 380 5.52 -13.98 19.37
C LEU A 380 6.38 -13.15 18.41
N MET A 381 6.29 -13.41 17.10
CA MET A 381 6.98 -12.60 16.10
C MET A 381 6.47 -11.15 16.09
N LYS A 382 5.15 -10.93 16.18
CA LYS A 382 4.58 -9.58 16.24
C LYS A 382 4.96 -8.82 17.52
N PHE A 383 5.23 -9.52 18.60
CA PHE A 383 5.73 -8.94 19.85
C PHE A 383 7.26 -8.74 19.86
N GLY A 384 7.96 -9.10 18.78
CA GLY A 384 9.43 -9.03 18.72
C GLY A 384 10.15 -10.09 19.56
N ASN A 385 9.44 -11.10 20.09
CA ASN A 385 10.04 -12.19 20.87
C ASN A 385 10.54 -13.33 19.96
N ILE A 386 11.58 -13.01 19.20
CA ILE A 386 12.09 -13.84 18.10
C ILE A 386 12.67 -15.16 18.63
N GLN A 387 13.33 -15.16 19.79
CA GLN A 387 13.94 -16.36 20.36
C GLN A 387 12.90 -17.42 20.75
N ASN A 388 11.79 -17.01 21.37
CA ASN A 388 10.72 -17.93 21.71
C ASN A 388 9.98 -18.40 20.45
N ALA A 389 9.79 -17.53 19.45
CA ALA A 389 9.20 -17.92 18.16
C ALA A 389 10.04 -18.99 17.44
N GLU A 390 11.38 -18.84 17.40
CA GLU A 390 12.30 -19.84 16.83
C GLU A 390 12.22 -21.19 17.59
N ARG A 391 12.05 -21.16 18.92
CA ARG A 391 11.83 -22.38 19.72
C ARG A 391 10.50 -23.05 19.36
N VAL A 392 9.41 -22.28 19.27
CA VAL A 392 8.09 -22.79 18.85
C VAL A 392 8.16 -23.40 17.46
N PHE A 393 8.83 -22.72 16.53
CA PHE A 393 9.03 -23.21 15.17
C PHE A 393 9.68 -24.61 15.17
N LYS A 394 10.71 -24.82 15.99
CA LYS A 394 11.36 -26.14 16.15
C LYS A 394 10.40 -27.20 16.70
N LEU A 395 9.57 -26.85 17.67
CA LEU A 395 8.60 -27.74 18.32
C LEU A 395 7.43 -28.18 17.42
N ILE A 396 7.13 -27.45 16.35
CA ILE A 396 6.03 -27.82 15.43
C ILE A 396 6.34 -29.16 14.73
N PRO A 397 5.52 -30.22 14.94
CA PRO A 397 5.82 -31.59 14.48
C PRO A 397 5.80 -31.74 12.96
N GLN A 398 4.84 -31.11 12.29
CA GLN A 398 4.74 -31.04 10.83
C GLN A 398 4.66 -29.59 10.39
N LYS A 399 5.80 -29.04 9.98
CA LYS A 399 5.87 -27.68 9.42
C LYS A 399 5.22 -27.70 8.05
N SER A 400 4.21 -26.85 7.87
CA SER A 400 3.59 -26.65 6.56
C SER A 400 4.10 -25.37 5.91
N VAL A 401 3.76 -25.17 4.64
CA VAL A 401 3.98 -23.90 3.92
C VAL A 401 3.45 -22.69 4.71
N ILE A 402 2.35 -22.86 5.47
CA ILE A 402 1.78 -21.81 6.34
C ILE A 402 2.71 -21.49 7.52
N THR A 403 3.35 -22.51 8.10
CA THR A 403 4.31 -22.36 9.20
C THR A 403 5.55 -21.59 8.75
N TYR A 404 6.14 -21.95 7.60
CA TYR A 404 7.26 -21.22 7.00
C TYR A 404 6.86 -19.79 6.61
N GLY A 405 5.67 -19.61 6.01
CA GLY A 405 5.16 -18.29 5.64
C GLY A 405 4.95 -17.35 6.83
N ALA A 406 4.42 -17.86 7.94
CA ALA A 406 4.27 -17.10 9.18
C ALA A 406 5.62 -16.68 9.76
N MET A 407 6.61 -17.58 9.75
CA MET A 407 7.96 -17.30 10.24
C MET A 407 8.69 -16.29 9.35
N MET A 408 8.65 -16.47 8.02
CA MET A 408 9.22 -15.52 7.07
C MET A 408 8.60 -14.14 7.21
N LYS A 409 7.26 -14.06 7.25
CA LYS A 409 6.54 -12.80 7.45
C LYS A 409 6.98 -12.12 8.76
N GLY A 410 7.06 -12.88 9.85
CA GLY A 410 7.54 -12.38 11.13
C GLY A 410 8.97 -11.82 11.05
N TYR A 411 9.89 -12.50 10.36
CA TYR A 411 11.25 -11.98 10.17
C TYR A 411 11.25 -10.68 9.37
N VAL A 412 10.40 -10.56 8.33
CA VAL A 412 10.27 -9.33 7.54
C VAL A 412 9.72 -8.17 8.38
N GLU A 413 8.73 -8.41 9.24
CA GLU A 413 8.16 -7.40 10.14
C GLU A 413 9.15 -6.92 11.22
N ASN A 414 10.11 -7.77 11.60
CA ASN A 414 11.20 -7.45 12.54
C ASN A 414 12.53 -7.08 11.85
N GLU A 415 12.48 -6.73 10.56
CA GLU A 415 13.65 -6.30 9.76
C GLU A 415 14.82 -7.32 9.68
N MET A 416 14.56 -8.59 9.99
CA MET A 416 15.54 -9.69 9.91
C MET A 416 15.53 -10.36 8.52
N PHE A 417 15.84 -9.58 7.49
CA PHE A 417 15.70 -10.00 6.09
C PHE A 417 16.59 -11.20 5.69
N GLU A 418 17.83 -11.27 6.16
CA GLU A 418 18.75 -12.38 5.85
C GLU A 418 18.23 -13.72 6.39
N LYS A 419 17.76 -13.77 7.64
CA LYS A 419 17.16 -14.99 8.22
C LYS A 419 15.90 -15.45 7.47
N ALA A 420 15.13 -14.51 6.92
CA ALA A 420 13.97 -14.84 6.11
C ALA A 420 14.36 -15.54 4.79
N LEU A 421 15.47 -15.11 4.15
CA LEU A 421 16.00 -15.76 2.95
C LEU A 421 16.64 -17.10 3.27
N ASP A 422 17.42 -17.21 4.35
CA ASP A 422 18.03 -18.47 4.78
C ASP A 422 16.92 -19.53 5.00
N LEU A 423 15.85 -19.15 5.70
CA LEU A 423 14.68 -20.02 5.91
C LEU A 423 13.98 -20.42 4.61
N PHE A 424 14.00 -19.56 3.60
CA PHE A 424 13.44 -19.85 2.28
C PHE A 424 14.29 -20.85 1.48
N GLU A 425 15.62 -20.77 1.60
CA GLU A 425 16.54 -21.71 0.97
C GLU A 425 16.53 -23.08 1.67
N GLU A 426 16.44 -23.11 3.01
CA GLU A 426 16.45 -24.34 3.82
C GLU A 426 15.20 -25.22 3.63
N MET A 427 14.06 -24.64 3.23
CA MET A 427 12.84 -25.43 3.11
C MET A 427 12.85 -26.40 1.92
N SER A 428 12.67 -27.68 2.22
CA SER A 428 12.58 -28.77 1.25
C SER A 428 11.14 -29.04 0.74
N LEU A 429 10.17 -28.21 1.15
CA LEU A 429 8.76 -28.35 0.76
C LEU A 429 8.45 -27.60 -0.54
N VAL A 430 7.37 -28.00 -1.22
CA VAL A 430 6.86 -27.27 -2.39
C VAL A 430 6.43 -25.87 -1.95
N LYS A 431 7.15 -24.87 -2.46
CA LYS A 431 6.91 -23.44 -2.21
C LYS A 431 5.63 -22.99 -2.90
N ASN A 432 4.85 -22.14 -2.23
CA ASN A 432 3.68 -21.51 -2.84
C ASN A 432 3.98 -20.08 -3.30
N ASP A 433 3.03 -19.49 -4.01
CA ASP A 433 3.17 -18.15 -4.60
C ASP A 433 3.51 -17.07 -3.55
N ALA A 434 2.88 -17.13 -2.37
CA ALA A 434 3.10 -16.17 -1.29
C ALA A 434 4.55 -16.20 -0.74
N LEU A 435 5.17 -17.37 -0.67
CA LEU A 435 6.57 -17.50 -0.26
C LEU A 435 7.52 -16.90 -1.30
N TYR A 436 7.30 -17.16 -2.59
CA TYR A 436 8.10 -16.56 -3.67
C TYR A 436 7.97 -15.03 -3.71
N THR A 437 6.74 -14.50 -3.62
CA THR A 437 6.50 -13.05 -3.52
C THR A 437 7.22 -12.45 -2.31
N THR A 438 7.17 -13.12 -1.15
CA THR A 438 7.88 -12.65 0.05
C THR A 438 9.39 -12.66 -0.17
N ALA A 439 9.96 -13.73 -0.72
CA ALA A 439 11.39 -13.83 -1.00
C ALA A 439 11.90 -12.74 -1.96
N PHE A 440 11.20 -12.49 -3.08
CA PHE A 440 11.56 -11.40 -4.00
C PHE A 440 11.51 -10.03 -3.34
N ASN A 441 10.47 -9.76 -2.52
CA ASN A 441 10.37 -8.50 -1.78
C ASN A 441 11.47 -8.34 -0.72
N VAL A 442 11.89 -9.44 -0.08
CA VAL A 442 13.03 -9.44 0.85
C VAL A 442 14.33 -9.15 0.11
N CYS A 443 14.55 -9.77 -1.06
CA CYS A 443 15.71 -9.46 -1.89
C CYS A 443 15.73 -7.98 -2.32
N ALA A 444 14.58 -7.44 -2.71
CA ALA A 444 14.43 -6.02 -3.08
C ALA A 444 14.75 -5.08 -1.91
N LYS A 445 14.41 -5.46 -0.66
CA LYS A 445 14.71 -4.68 0.55
C LYS A 445 16.18 -4.75 0.96
N LEU A 446 16.83 -5.91 0.83
CA LEU A 446 18.25 -6.07 1.18
C LEU A 446 19.17 -5.29 0.25
N ALA A 447 18.82 -5.20 -1.03
CA ALA A 447 19.55 -4.44 -2.05
C ALA A 447 21.09 -4.70 -2.03
N ASN A 448 21.50 -5.93 -1.72
CA ASN A 448 22.91 -6.35 -1.67
C ASN A 448 23.23 -7.43 -2.73
N ASP A 449 24.53 -7.66 -2.98
CA ASP A 449 24.98 -8.60 -4.02
C ASP A 449 24.51 -10.05 -3.79
N ARG A 450 24.37 -10.47 -2.52
CA ARG A 450 23.86 -11.80 -2.17
C ARG A 450 22.40 -11.94 -2.57
N ALA A 451 21.58 -10.97 -2.19
CA ALA A 451 20.16 -10.92 -2.51
C ALA A 451 19.91 -10.87 -4.02
N MET A 452 20.75 -10.18 -4.79
CA MET A 452 20.69 -10.18 -6.25
C MET A 452 20.95 -11.58 -6.82
N LYS A 453 21.99 -12.28 -6.36
CA LYS A 453 22.31 -13.65 -6.81
C LYS A 453 21.19 -14.63 -6.48
N ILE A 454 20.68 -14.57 -5.25
CA ILE A 454 19.54 -15.40 -4.81
C ILE A 454 18.32 -15.07 -5.67
N GLY A 455 17.97 -13.78 -5.83
CA GLY A 455 16.82 -13.35 -6.63
C GLY A 455 16.87 -13.82 -8.08
N ASN A 456 18.02 -13.73 -8.75
CA ASN A 456 18.19 -14.25 -10.11
C ASN A 456 18.06 -15.77 -10.18
N LYS A 457 18.69 -16.50 -9.24
CA LYS A 457 18.55 -17.95 -9.13
C LYS A 457 17.08 -18.36 -8.93
N LEU A 458 16.35 -17.65 -8.07
CA LEU A 458 14.93 -17.89 -7.85
C LEU A 458 14.12 -17.71 -9.12
N LEU A 459 14.42 -16.70 -9.93
CA LEU A 459 13.75 -16.43 -11.20
C LEU A 459 14.00 -17.55 -12.22
N ASP A 460 15.23 -18.05 -12.30
CA ASP A 460 15.61 -19.14 -13.22
C ASP A 460 15.00 -20.49 -12.80
N GLU A 461 14.89 -20.74 -11.49
CA GLU A 461 14.37 -21.99 -10.91
C GLU A 461 12.84 -21.97 -10.68
N LEU A 462 12.11 -20.94 -11.12
CA LEU A 462 10.66 -20.85 -10.94
C LEU A 462 9.94 -22.06 -11.56
N PRO A 463 9.08 -22.77 -10.81
CA PRO A 463 8.24 -23.84 -11.36
C PRO A 463 7.26 -23.35 -12.44
N ASP A 464 6.90 -24.19 -13.42
CA ASP A 464 6.08 -23.79 -14.57
C ASP A 464 4.68 -23.24 -14.19
N ASN A 465 4.11 -23.69 -13.07
CA ASN A 465 2.86 -23.16 -12.52
C ASN A 465 3.03 -21.74 -11.93
N CYS A 466 4.21 -21.41 -11.41
CA CYS A 466 4.54 -20.09 -10.86
C CYS A 466 5.01 -19.10 -11.94
N LYS A 467 5.54 -19.58 -13.07
CA LYS A 467 5.96 -18.74 -14.22
C LYS A 467 4.83 -17.91 -14.84
N ASN A 468 3.57 -18.28 -14.62
CA ASN A 468 2.41 -17.52 -15.12
C ASN A 468 1.70 -16.72 -14.02
N ASN A 469 2.21 -16.72 -12.78
CA ASN A 469 1.58 -15.97 -11.69
C ASN A 469 2.01 -14.50 -11.73
N THR A 470 1.07 -13.61 -12.07
CA THR A 470 1.30 -12.16 -12.14
C THR A 470 1.92 -11.61 -10.86
N ALA A 471 1.45 -11.99 -9.66
CA ALA A 471 1.94 -11.43 -8.40
C ALA A 471 3.42 -11.78 -8.11
N ILE A 472 3.86 -12.98 -8.49
CA ILE A 472 5.26 -13.40 -8.35
C ILE A 472 6.13 -12.59 -9.31
N LEU A 473 5.72 -12.52 -10.59
CA LEU A 473 6.46 -11.81 -11.61
C LEU A 473 6.51 -10.30 -11.36
N THR A 474 5.43 -9.67 -10.86
CA THR A 474 5.44 -8.27 -10.41
C THR A 474 6.44 -8.04 -9.27
N SER A 475 6.54 -8.98 -8.32
CA SER A 475 7.51 -8.91 -7.22
C SER A 475 8.95 -9.07 -7.72
N ALA A 476 9.16 -9.94 -8.71
CA ALA A 476 10.46 -10.08 -9.37
C ALA A 476 10.86 -8.83 -10.15
N ILE A 477 9.92 -8.18 -10.85
CA ILE A 477 10.15 -6.87 -11.52
C ILE A 477 10.57 -5.83 -10.49
N HIS A 478 9.84 -5.70 -9.37
CA HIS A 478 10.19 -4.75 -8.31
C HIS A 478 11.62 -4.99 -7.78
N MET A 479 12.00 -6.26 -7.57
CA MET A 479 13.35 -6.65 -7.17
C MET A 479 14.40 -6.24 -8.22
N LEU A 480 14.21 -6.62 -9.49
CA LEU A 480 15.15 -6.32 -10.58
C LEU A 480 15.34 -4.82 -10.78
N MET A 481 14.26 -4.04 -10.74
CA MET A 481 14.33 -2.58 -10.86
C MET A 481 15.07 -1.95 -9.67
N LYS A 482 14.96 -2.49 -8.45
CA LYS A 482 15.75 -2.00 -7.30
C LYS A 482 17.25 -2.26 -7.43
N PHE A 483 17.64 -3.31 -8.15
CA PHE A 483 19.05 -3.56 -8.50
C PHE A 483 19.51 -2.82 -9.77
N GLY A 484 18.65 -2.00 -10.38
CA GLY A 484 18.94 -1.31 -11.63
C GLY A 484 19.02 -2.21 -12.86
N ASN A 485 18.60 -3.48 -12.76
CA ASN A 485 18.59 -4.43 -13.86
C ASN A 485 17.30 -4.29 -14.71
N THR A 486 17.20 -3.14 -15.36
CA THR A 486 16.02 -2.72 -16.12
C THR A 486 15.72 -3.65 -17.30
N HIS A 487 16.75 -4.14 -17.98
CA HIS A 487 16.59 -5.03 -19.13
C HIS A 487 15.93 -6.37 -18.76
N ASN A 488 16.37 -7.02 -17.68
CA ASN A 488 15.73 -8.27 -17.23
C ASN A 488 14.31 -8.01 -16.71
N ALA A 489 14.06 -6.87 -16.07
CA ALA A 489 12.72 -6.49 -15.64
C ALA A 489 11.77 -6.31 -16.83
N GLU A 490 12.20 -5.65 -17.92
CA GLU A 490 11.45 -5.53 -19.17
C GLU A 490 11.12 -6.91 -19.76
N ARG A 491 12.09 -7.84 -19.77
CA ARG A 491 11.87 -9.22 -20.24
C ARG A 491 10.82 -9.95 -19.40
N VAL A 492 10.88 -9.84 -18.07
CA VAL A 492 9.89 -10.45 -17.16
C VAL A 492 8.52 -9.82 -17.35
N PHE A 493 8.46 -8.50 -17.57
CA PHE A 493 7.22 -7.80 -17.86
C PHE A 493 6.55 -8.33 -19.14
N GLU A 494 7.31 -8.58 -20.20
CA GLU A 494 6.78 -9.16 -21.44
C GLU A 494 6.23 -10.58 -21.26
N LEU A 495 6.79 -11.40 -20.36
CA LEU A 495 6.29 -12.74 -20.07
C LEU A 495 4.90 -12.75 -19.41
N ILE A 496 4.46 -11.65 -18.80
CA ILE A 496 3.15 -11.57 -18.15
C ILE A 496 2.04 -11.48 -19.21
N GLN A 497 1.23 -12.55 -19.33
CA GLN A 497 0.14 -12.64 -20.31
C GLN A 497 -0.97 -11.60 -20.06
N LYS A 498 -1.38 -11.42 -18.81
CA LYS A 498 -2.40 -10.44 -18.40
C LYS A 498 -1.81 -9.47 -17.39
N LYS A 499 -1.32 -8.34 -17.91
CA LYS A 499 -0.77 -7.23 -17.13
C LYS A 499 -1.93 -6.45 -16.50
N ASP A 500 -1.90 -6.30 -15.19
CA ASP A 500 -2.86 -5.48 -14.45
C ASP A 500 -2.25 -4.13 -14.04
N VAL A 501 -3.06 -3.27 -13.45
CA VAL A 501 -2.65 -1.93 -13.00
C VAL A 501 -1.49 -1.99 -11.99
N ILE A 502 -1.41 -3.05 -11.17
CA ILE A 502 -0.33 -3.25 -10.20
C ILE A 502 1.00 -3.55 -10.91
N THR A 503 0.96 -4.38 -11.96
CA THR A 503 2.11 -4.72 -12.79
C THR A 503 2.67 -3.49 -13.51
N TYR A 504 1.80 -2.71 -14.16
CA TYR A 504 2.20 -1.43 -14.77
C TYR A 504 2.74 -0.45 -13.72
N GLY A 505 2.07 -0.33 -12.57
CA GLY A 505 2.52 0.53 -11.47
C GLY A 505 3.91 0.17 -10.93
N ALA A 506 4.22 -1.12 -10.80
CA ALA A 506 5.55 -1.58 -10.38
C ALA A 506 6.63 -1.24 -11.42
N MET A 507 6.34 -1.42 -12.71
CA MET A 507 7.26 -1.11 -13.80
C MET A 507 7.50 0.40 -13.92
N LEU A 508 6.43 1.20 -13.88
CA LEU A 508 6.49 2.66 -13.91
C LEU A 508 7.29 3.20 -12.72
N LYS A 509 6.99 2.74 -11.50
CA LYS A 509 7.75 3.11 -10.31
C LYS A 509 9.22 2.72 -10.45
N GLY A 510 9.50 1.53 -10.97
CA GLY A 510 10.86 1.10 -11.25
C GLY A 510 11.60 2.03 -12.21
N TYR A 511 10.96 2.47 -13.30
CA TYR A 511 11.58 3.42 -14.23
C TYR A 511 11.86 4.77 -13.56
N VAL A 512 10.93 5.25 -12.71
CA VAL A 512 11.14 6.48 -11.93
C VAL A 512 12.31 6.35 -10.96
N ASP A 513 12.39 5.25 -10.21
CA ASP A 513 13.48 4.98 -9.26
C ASP A 513 14.86 4.89 -9.94
N ASN A 514 14.89 4.56 -11.24
CA ASN A 514 16.11 4.49 -12.07
C ASN A 514 16.27 5.71 -13.00
N GLU A 515 15.52 6.79 -12.77
CA GLU A 515 15.57 8.05 -13.54
C GLU A 515 15.29 7.90 -15.06
N MET A 516 14.61 6.83 -15.47
CA MET A 516 14.24 6.54 -16.86
C MET A 516 12.87 7.12 -17.23
N PHE A 517 12.72 8.44 -17.10
CA PHE A 517 11.42 9.12 -17.18
C PHE A 517 10.70 8.98 -18.54
N GLU A 518 11.43 9.04 -19.67
CA GLU A 518 10.82 8.90 -21.01
C GLU A 518 10.23 7.49 -21.23
N LYS A 519 10.95 6.43 -20.82
CA LYS A 519 10.42 5.06 -20.88
C LYS A 519 9.16 4.88 -20.03
N ALA A 520 9.07 5.59 -18.90
CA ALA A 520 7.87 5.58 -18.08
C ALA A 520 6.67 6.21 -18.81
N LEU A 521 6.88 7.30 -19.55
CA LEU A 521 5.83 7.90 -20.39
C LEU A 521 5.43 6.98 -21.55
N ASP A 522 6.40 6.38 -22.23
CA ASP A 522 6.14 5.43 -23.33
C ASP A 522 5.28 4.24 -22.85
N LEU A 523 5.61 3.68 -21.68
CA LEU A 523 4.84 2.57 -21.10
C LEU A 523 3.43 3.01 -20.68
N PHE A 524 3.28 4.24 -20.18
CA PHE A 524 1.98 4.78 -19.81
C PHE A 524 1.06 4.98 -21.01
N GLU A 525 1.58 5.49 -22.12
CA GLU A 525 0.81 5.65 -23.36
C GLU A 525 0.38 4.32 -23.98
N GLN A 526 1.15 3.25 -23.77
CA GLN A 526 0.79 1.89 -24.18
C GLN A 526 -0.27 1.23 -23.29
N MET A 527 -0.51 1.78 -22.09
CA MET A 527 -1.45 1.21 -21.12
C MET A 527 -2.90 1.53 -21.51
N ASN A 528 -3.58 0.57 -22.15
CA ASN A 528 -5.01 0.66 -22.49
C ASN A 528 -5.93 0.21 -21.34
N LEU A 529 -5.62 0.60 -20.10
CA LEU A 529 -6.37 0.22 -18.90
C LEU A 529 -6.81 1.47 -18.12
N VAL A 530 -7.90 1.36 -17.36
CA VAL A 530 -8.32 2.42 -16.44
C VAL A 530 -7.22 2.63 -15.41
N THR A 531 -6.72 3.86 -15.34
CA THR A 531 -5.67 4.27 -14.41
C THR A 531 -6.20 4.30 -12.97
N ASN A 532 -5.32 4.09 -12.01
CA ASN A 532 -5.62 4.29 -10.60
C ASN A 532 -4.84 5.51 -10.05
N ASP A 533 -5.21 5.97 -8.86
CA ASP A 533 -4.60 7.14 -8.22
C ASP A 533 -3.06 7.03 -8.10
N ALA A 534 -2.55 5.82 -7.87
CA ALA A 534 -1.12 5.58 -7.71
C ALA A 534 -0.36 5.81 -9.01
N ILE A 535 -0.86 5.29 -10.14
CA ILE A 535 -0.27 5.55 -11.46
C ILE A 535 -0.36 7.02 -11.81
N CYS A 536 -1.50 7.68 -11.55
CA CYS A 536 -1.62 9.11 -11.84
C CYS A 536 -0.59 9.94 -11.08
N THR A 537 -0.39 9.64 -9.79
CA THR A 537 0.64 10.28 -8.96
C THR A 537 2.05 10.06 -9.54
N ILE A 538 2.38 8.84 -9.96
CA ILE A 538 3.67 8.53 -10.60
C ILE A 538 3.85 9.35 -11.88
N ILE A 539 2.86 9.37 -12.76
CA ILE A 539 2.95 10.07 -14.05
C ILE A 539 3.02 11.58 -13.88
N PHE A 540 2.22 12.18 -12.99
CA PHE A 540 2.36 13.62 -12.70
C PHE A 540 3.77 13.97 -12.21
N ASN A 541 4.36 13.13 -11.35
CA ASN A 541 5.74 13.32 -10.90
C ASN A 541 6.77 13.15 -12.03
N VAL A 542 6.58 12.19 -12.93
CA VAL A 542 7.39 12.02 -14.14
C VAL A 542 7.30 13.27 -15.02
N CYS A 543 6.09 13.74 -15.29
CA CYS A 543 5.85 14.92 -16.11
C CYS A 543 6.49 16.17 -15.49
N ALA A 544 6.34 16.34 -14.18
CA ALA A 544 6.97 17.43 -13.42
C ALA A 544 8.51 17.40 -13.48
N LYS A 545 9.10 16.23 -13.71
CA LYS A 545 10.56 16.03 -13.78
C LYS A 545 11.13 16.25 -15.16
N LEU A 546 10.43 15.80 -16.20
CA LEU A 546 10.81 16.03 -17.60
C LEU A 546 10.60 17.49 -18.02
N ALA A 547 9.54 18.14 -17.53
CA ALA A 547 9.23 19.54 -17.79
C ALA A 547 9.29 19.93 -19.30
N ASN A 548 8.89 19.02 -20.19
CA ASN A 548 8.84 19.22 -21.63
C ASN A 548 7.40 19.26 -22.17
N ASP A 549 7.23 19.68 -23.43
CA ASP A 549 5.91 19.84 -24.06
C ASP A 549 5.12 18.52 -24.14
N ARG A 550 5.81 17.39 -24.31
CA ARG A 550 5.18 16.06 -24.35
C ARG A 550 4.57 15.72 -22.99
N ALA A 551 5.35 15.86 -21.93
CA ALA A 551 4.94 15.64 -20.55
C ALA A 551 3.76 16.55 -20.15
N MET A 552 3.77 17.81 -20.58
CA MET A 552 2.66 18.73 -20.32
C MET A 552 1.34 18.25 -20.96
N LYS A 553 1.40 17.79 -22.23
CA LYS A 553 0.21 17.26 -22.93
C LYS A 553 -0.35 16.01 -22.25
N ILE A 554 0.51 15.06 -21.89
CA ILE A 554 0.11 13.82 -21.21
C ILE A 554 -0.50 14.15 -19.84
N GLY A 555 0.16 15.03 -19.08
CA GLY A 555 -0.31 15.45 -17.76
C GLY A 555 -1.67 16.15 -17.81
N ASN A 556 -1.88 17.09 -18.74
CA ASN A 556 -3.15 17.78 -18.88
C ASN A 556 -4.28 16.84 -19.31
N LYS A 557 -4.02 15.93 -20.25
CA LYS A 557 -5.00 14.90 -20.64
C LYS A 557 -5.44 14.05 -19.43
N LEU A 558 -4.48 13.63 -18.61
CA LEU A 558 -4.76 12.84 -17.41
C LEU A 558 -5.53 13.65 -16.35
N LEU A 559 -5.25 14.95 -16.22
CA LEU A 559 -5.98 15.84 -15.33
C LEU A 559 -7.44 16.02 -15.76
N ASP A 560 -7.69 16.15 -17.06
CA ASP A 560 -9.04 16.23 -17.62
C ASP A 560 -9.84 14.94 -17.30
N GLU A 561 -9.25 13.76 -17.53
CA GLU A 561 -9.85 12.46 -17.21
C GLU A 561 -10.17 12.29 -15.70
N LEU A 562 -9.37 12.89 -14.82
CA LEU A 562 -9.60 12.88 -13.37
C LEU A 562 -10.71 13.85 -12.94
N SER A 563 -10.90 14.95 -13.66
CA SER A 563 -11.93 15.95 -13.35
C SER A 563 -13.36 15.44 -13.56
N ASP A 564 -13.54 14.47 -14.47
CA ASP A 564 -14.83 13.82 -14.76
C ASP A 564 -15.20 12.72 -13.73
N ASN A 565 -14.21 12.17 -13.02
CA ASN A 565 -14.41 11.11 -12.01
C ASN A 565 -14.56 11.71 -10.61
N ARG A 566 -15.78 11.68 -10.05
CA ARG A 566 -16.15 12.23 -8.72
C ARG A 566 -15.52 11.53 -7.48
N LYS A 567 -14.38 10.86 -7.63
CA LYS A 567 -13.62 10.21 -6.55
C LYS A 567 -12.10 10.40 -6.76
N SER A 568 -11.66 11.63 -6.98
CA SER A 568 -10.23 11.96 -6.96
C SER A 568 -9.70 12.01 -5.52
N ASN A 569 -8.44 11.65 -5.33
CA ASN A 569 -7.77 11.60 -4.03
C ASN A 569 -6.82 12.79 -3.87
N THR A 570 -6.71 13.38 -2.68
CA THR A 570 -5.83 14.52 -2.38
C THR A 570 -4.40 14.33 -2.92
N ALA A 571 -3.85 13.12 -2.87
CA ALA A 571 -2.48 12.82 -3.33
C ALA A 571 -2.29 13.00 -4.85
N ASN A 572 -3.26 12.57 -5.68
CA ASN A 572 -3.14 12.68 -7.13
C ASN A 572 -3.29 14.14 -7.60
N LEU A 573 -4.23 14.90 -7.00
CA LEU A 573 -4.44 16.32 -7.27
C LEU A 573 -3.26 17.18 -6.80
N THR A 574 -2.66 16.84 -5.66
CA THR A 574 -1.44 17.53 -5.17
C THR A 574 -0.27 17.32 -6.14
N SER A 575 -0.13 16.11 -6.68
CA SER A 575 0.91 15.80 -7.68
C SER A 575 0.66 16.52 -9.02
N ALA A 576 -0.60 16.58 -9.47
CA ALA A 576 -1.00 17.35 -10.65
C ALA A 576 -0.73 18.85 -10.47
N MET A 577 -1.05 19.40 -9.29
CA MET A 577 -0.76 20.80 -8.96
C MET A 577 0.75 21.06 -8.98
N HIS A 578 1.57 20.18 -8.37
CA HIS A 578 3.03 20.31 -8.40
C HIS A 578 3.57 20.29 -9.84
N MET A 579 3.03 19.40 -10.70
CA MET A 579 3.35 19.36 -12.12
C MET A 579 3.00 20.69 -12.83
N LEU A 580 1.79 21.22 -12.64
CA LEU A 580 1.37 22.49 -13.24
C LEU A 580 2.25 23.66 -12.78
N MET A 581 2.60 23.71 -11.49
CA MET A 581 3.52 24.73 -10.97
C MET A 581 4.92 24.59 -11.60
N LYS A 582 5.38 23.38 -11.90
CA LYS A 582 6.66 23.15 -12.61
C LYS A 582 6.63 23.65 -14.06
N PHE A 583 5.50 23.56 -14.73
CA PHE A 583 5.29 24.14 -16.06
C PHE A 583 5.03 25.65 -16.06
N GLY A 584 4.91 26.28 -14.89
CA GLY A 584 4.56 27.69 -14.77
C GLY A 584 3.09 28.01 -15.01
N ASP A 585 2.21 27.00 -15.11
CA ASP A 585 0.76 27.19 -15.21
C ASP A 585 0.13 27.38 -13.82
N ILE A 586 0.44 28.53 -13.24
CA ILE A 586 0.02 28.90 -11.89
C ILE A 586 -1.51 28.98 -11.79
N GLN A 587 -2.19 29.40 -12.87
CA GLN A 587 -3.64 29.60 -12.86
C GLN A 587 -4.39 28.26 -12.75
N ASN A 588 -4.00 27.25 -13.54
CA ASN A 588 -4.63 25.94 -13.43
C ASN A 588 -4.25 25.23 -12.12
N ALA A 589 -3.01 25.40 -11.64
CA ALA A 589 -2.61 24.88 -10.33
C ALA A 589 -3.49 25.46 -9.19
N GLU A 590 -3.77 26.76 -9.20
CA GLU A 590 -4.67 27.42 -8.24
C GLU A 590 -6.12 26.89 -8.35
N ARG A 591 -6.58 26.51 -9.55
CA ARG A 591 -7.89 25.86 -9.72
C ARG A 591 -7.91 24.46 -9.10
N VAL A 592 -6.87 23.65 -9.36
CA VAL A 592 -6.73 22.32 -8.75
C VAL A 592 -6.71 22.41 -7.23
N PHE A 593 -5.97 23.37 -6.66
CA PHE A 593 -5.93 23.58 -5.21
C PHE A 593 -7.32 23.86 -4.61
N LYS A 594 -8.18 24.60 -5.32
CA LYS A 594 -9.56 24.88 -4.89
C LYS A 594 -10.44 23.62 -4.90
N ILE A 595 -10.19 22.68 -5.82
CA ILE A 595 -10.93 21.41 -5.93
C ILE A 595 -10.61 20.46 -4.76
N ILE A 596 -9.40 20.52 -4.20
CA ILE A 596 -9.00 19.65 -3.08
C ILE A 596 -9.84 19.96 -1.83
N GLU A 597 -10.71 19.02 -1.43
CA GLU A 597 -11.61 19.16 -0.28
C GLU A 597 -10.85 19.21 1.06
N LYS A 598 -9.95 18.24 1.29
CA LYS A 598 -9.14 18.16 2.50
C LYS A 598 -7.69 18.49 2.17
N LYS A 599 -7.32 19.73 2.44
CA LYS A 599 -5.95 20.24 2.29
C LYS A 599 -5.15 19.86 3.54
N ASP A 600 -3.99 19.27 3.33
CA ASP A 600 -3.04 18.91 4.37
C ASP A 600 -1.72 19.67 4.20
N LEU A 601 -0.78 19.41 5.10
CA LEU A 601 0.57 19.99 5.08
C LEU A 601 1.27 19.80 3.71
N ILE A 602 1.12 18.63 3.09
CA ILE A 602 1.74 18.31 1.79
C ILE A 602 1.11 19.17 0.69
N THR A 603 -0.21 19.36 0.73
CA THR A 603 -0.94 20.19 -0.24
C THR A 603 -0.49 21.65 -0.16
N TYR A 604 -0.47 22.24 1.04
CA TYR A 604 0.01 23.62 1.24
C TYR A 604 1.49 23.76 0.88
N GLY A 605 2.33 22.82 1.30
CA GLY A 605 3.77 22.81 0.98
C GLY A 605 4.04 22.74 -0.52
N ALA A 606 3.30 21.93 -1.28
CA ALA A 606 3.43 21.84 -2.73
C ALA A 606 3.06 23.16 -3.44
N LEU A 607 1.98 23.83 -3.00
CA LEU A 607 1.57 25.12 -3.55
C LEU A 607 2.58 26.22 -3.21
N MET A 608 3.02 26.29 -1.95
CA MET A 608 4.03 27.25 -1.50
C MET A 608 5.35 27.07 -2.25
N ASN A 609 5.81 25.82 -2.42
CA ASN A 609 7.01 25.53 -3.19
C ASN A 609 6.83 25.92 -4.65
N GLY A 610 5.68 25.63 -5.23
CA GLY A 610 5.35 26.06 -6.58
C GLY A 610 5.43 27.58 -6.75
N TYR A 611 4.92 28.37 -5.80
CA TYR A 611 5.03 29.82 -5.85
C TYR A 611 6.46 30.31 -5.70
N ASN A 612 7.24 29.69 -4.80
CA ASN A 612 8.66 29.96 -4.65
C ASN A 612 9.41 29.69 -5.97
N MET A 613 9.12 28.59 -6.65
CA MET A 613 9.74 28.23 -7.93
C MET A 613 9.41 29.18 -9.09
N ASN A 614 8.28 29.89 -9.03
CA ASN A 614 7.81 30.80 -10.07
C ASN A 614 7.96 32.29 -9.69
N ASP A 615 8.86 32.60 -8.74
CA ASP A 615 9.15 33.95 -8.25
C ASP A 615 7.90 34.72 -7.77
N GLN A 616 6.89 34.00 -7.22
CA GLN A 616 5.65 34.57 -6.68
C GLN A 616 5.69 34.66 -5.15
N SER A 617 6.69 35.36 -4.59
CA SER A 617 6.94 35.41 -3.15
C SER A 617 5.72 35.88 -2.33
N GLU A 618 4.99 36.91 -2.80
CA GLU A 618 3.80 37.43 -2.11
C GLU A 618 2.68 36.38 -1.97
N LYS A 619 2.45 35.58 -3.02
CA LYS A 619 1.44 34.51 -2.97
C LYS A 619 1.86 33.40 -2.03
N CYS A 620 3.15 33.05 -2.00
CA CYS A 620 3.70 32.08 -1.04
C CYS A 620 3.43 32.51 0.41
N PHE A 621 3.63 33.78 0.75
CA PHE A 621 3.34 34.30 2.10
C PHE A 621 1.85 34.28 2.45
N LYS A 622 0.98 34.65 1.51
CA LYS A 622 -0.48 34.58 1.71
C LYS A 622 -0.94 33.16 2.01
N VAL A 623 -0.41 32.17 1.29
CA VAL A 623 -0.74 30.75 1.52
C VAL A 623 -0.19 30.24 2.84
N PHE A 624 0.99 30.70 3.26
CA PHE A 624 1.54 30.37 4.58
C PHE A 624 0.67 30.88 5.73
N GLU A 625 0.17 32.12 5.62
CA GLU A 625 -0.75 32.67 6.61
C GLU A 625 -2.12 31.96 6.57
N GLU A 626 -2.63 31.59 5.39
CA GLU A 626 -3.83 30.76 5.25
C GLU A 626 -3.65 29.39 5.95
N MET A 627 -2.50 28.75 5.77
CA MET A 627 -2.16 27.47 6.41
C MET A 627 -2.16 27.59 7.95
N LYS A 628 -1.59 28.67 8.50
CA LYS A 628 -1.63 28.96 9.94
C LYS A 628 -3.06 29.19 10.45
N HIS A 629 -3.88 29.94 9.71
CA HIS A 629 -5.28 30.17 10.06
C HIS A 629 -6.10 28.87 10.13
N HIS A 630 -5.74 27.86 9.33
CA HIS A 630 -6.33 26.53 9.40
C HIS A 630 -5.73 25.62 10.49
N ASN A 631 -4.89 26.17 11.38
CA ASN A 631 -4.20 25.44 12.46
C ASN A 631 -3.33 24.27 11.98
N ILE A 632 -2.78 24.35 10.76
CA ILE A 632 -1.84 23.34 10.25
C ILE A 632 -0.44 23.77 10.68
N VAL A 633 0.25 22.92 11.44
CA VAL A 633 1.59 23.21 11.98
C VAL A 633 2.64 23.09 10.88
N PRO A 634 3.44 24.14 10.60
CA PRO A 634 4.55 24.07 9.64
C PRO A 634 5.65 23.12 10.09
N ASP A 635 6.11 22.27 9.17
CA ASP A 635 7.22 21.35 9.35
C ASP A 635 8.54 21.89 8.78
N GLU A 636 9.60 21.09 8.87
CA GLU A 636 10.94 21.42 8.34
C GLU A 636 10.91 21.75 6.84
N SER A 637 10.08 21.05 6.05
CA SER A 637 9.95 21.30 4.61
C SER A 637 9.30 22.65 4.33
N THR A 638 8.23 23.00 5.06
CA THR A 638 7.53 24.29 4.95
C THR A 638 8.47 25.46 5.28
N TRP A 639 9.25 25.34 6.36
CA TRP A 639 10.23 26.37 6.72
C TRP A 639 11.35 26.49 5.70
N THR A 640 11.83 25.37 5.13
CA THR A 640 12.83 25.39 4.05
C THR A 640 12.33 26.15 2.83
N ILE A 641 11.06 25.92 2.43
CA ILE A 641 10.42 26.66 1.33
C ILE A 641 10.36 28.15 1.66
N LEU A 642 9.92 28.50 2.87
CA LEU A 642 9.80 29.89 3.29
C LEU A 642 11.17 30.60 3.31
N ILE A 643 12.20 29.96 3.87
CA ILE A 643 13.59 30.47 3.82
C ILE A 643 14.04 30.65 2.37
N GLY A 644 13.73 29.71 1.48
CA GLY A 644 13.98 29.82 0.05
C GLY A 644 13.32 31.05 -0.58
N THR A 645 12.04 31.30 -0.27
CA THR A 645 11.30 32.46 -0.74
C THR A 645 11.94 33.77 -0.26
N TYR A 646 12.34 33.85 1.02
CA TYR A 646 13.05 35.02 1.56
C TYR A 646 14.47 35.15 0.98
N SER A 647 15.13 34.05 0.63
CA SER A 647 16.42 34.01 -0.06
C SER A 647 16.33 34.61 -1.49
N GLN A 648 15.17 34.54 -2.15
CA GLN A 648 14.92 35.22 -3.43
C GLN A 648 14.70 36.73 -3.28
N ILE A 649 14.02 37.15 -2.21
CA ILE A 649 13.85 38.57 -1.88
C ILE A 649 15.20 39.19 -1.46
N ALA A 650 15.98 38.44 -0.67
CA ALA A 650 17.29 38.78 -0.16
C ALA A 650 17.40 40.17 0.46
N MET A 651 16.45 40.49 1.33
CA MET A 651 16.51 41.67 2.19
C MET A 651 16.79 41.23 3.64
N ILE A 652 17.87 41.76 4.21
CA ILE A 652 18.42 41.31 5.51
C ILE A 652 17.39 41.44 6.63
N ARG A 653 16.65 42.56 6.68
CA ARG A 653 15.69 42.82 7.77
C ARG A 653 14.51 41.85 7.72
N GLN A 654 13.95 41.62 6.54
CA GLN A 654 12.92 40.60 6.33
C GLN A 654 13.39 39.19 6.68
N CYS A 655 14.62 38.83 6.29
CA CYS A 655 15.19 37.54 6.66
C CYS A 655 15.39 37.39 8.17
N LYS A 656 15.82 38.44 8.88
CA LYS A 656 15.89 38.45 10.35
C LYS A 656 14.52 38.25 10.98
N TYR A 657 13.50 38.92 10.46
CA TYR A 657 12.12 38.75 10.92
C TYR A 657 11.62 37.31 10.76
N LEU A 658 11.93 36.66 9.63
CA LEU A 658 11.63 35.25 9.41
C LEU A 658 12.34 34.36 10.43
N VAL A 659 13.66 34.50 10.60
CA VAL A 659 14.45 33.64 11.50
C VAL A 659 13.95 33.70 12.94
N ASN A 660 13.50 34.88 13.40
CA ASN A 660 12.91 35.04 14.72
C ASN A 660 11.57 34.31 14.91
N GLN A 661 10.88 33.91 13.84
CA GLN A 661 9.65 33.12 13.92
C GLN A 661 9.90 31.60 13.90
N ILE A 662 11.10 31.16 13.52
CA ILE A 662 11.42 29.73 13.41
C ILE A 662 11.54 29.12 14.83
N PRO A 663 10.82 28.05 15.15
CA PRO A 663 10.95 27.39 16.45
C PRO A 663 12.38 26.86 16.71
N PRO A 664 12.92 26.96 17.94
CA PRO A 664 14.30 26.55 18.24
C PRO A 664 14.64 25.10 17.88
N HIS A 665 13.69 24.18 18.05
CA HIS A 665 13.87 22.77 17.72
C HIS A 665 13.97 22.51 16.21
N ILE A 666 13.40 23.38 15.37
CA ILE A 666 13.50 23.35 13.91
C ILE A 666 14.81 24.03 13.47
N LEU A 667 15.18 25.13 14.12
CA LEU A 667 16.40 25.89 13.80
C LEU A 667 17.68 25.05 13.90
N ASN A 668 17.72 24.09 14.83
CA ASN A 668 18.86 23.20 15.04
C ASN A 668 18.94 22.02 14.05
N LYS A 669 17.99 21.92 13.10
CA LYS A 669 18.02 20.88 12.06
C LYS A 669 18.99 21.30 10.96
N GLN A 670 19.90 20.42 10.58
CA GLN A 670 20.94 20.70 9.58
C GLN A 670 20.37 21.16 8.24
N GLN A 671 19.23 20.61 7.79
CA GLN A 671 18.54 21.06 6.57
C GLN A 671 18.15 22.55 6.63
N ILE A 672 17.68 23.02 7.79
CA ILE A 672 17.30 24.42 8.01
C ILE A 672 18.55 25.30 8.09
N GLN A 673 19.58 24.85 8.79
CA GLN A 673 20.87 25.56 8.86
C GLN A 673 21.49 25.73 7.46
N ASN A 674 21.46 24.70 6.62
CA ASN A 674 21.93 24.75 5.23
C ASN A 674 21.14 25.78 4.39
N ALA A 675 19.81 25.84 4.55
CA ALA A 675 18.96 26.83 3.88
C ALA A 675 19.24 28.26 4.39
N LEU A 676 19.50 28.43 5.69
CA LEU A 676 19.85 29.72 6.28
C LEU A 676 21.22 30.22 5.83
N ILE A 677 22.22 29.34 5.70
CA ILE A 677 23.54 29.69 5.15
C ILE A 677 23.39 30.26 3.73
N ASP A 678 22.61 29.58 2.86
CA ASP A 678 22.32 30.08 1.51
C ASP A 678 21.57 31.42 1.53
N MET A 679 20.53 31.54 2.35
CA MET A 679 19.75 32.78 2.50
C MET A 679 20.63 33.95 2.93
N TRP A 680 21.42 33.79 4.00
CA TRP A 680 22.32 34.85 4.48
C TRP A 680 23.40 35.20 3.47
N GLY A 681 23.94 34.19 2.77
CA GLY A 681 24.85 34.37 1.65
C GLY A 681 24.24 35.24 0.55
N LYS A 682 23.03 34.92 0.10
CA LYS A 682 22.30 35.70 -0.92
C LYS A 682 21.86 37.09 -0.45
N CYS A 683 21.70 37.29 0.86
CA CYS A 683 21.45 38.60 1.46
C CYS A 683 22.71 39.46 1.59
N GLY A 684 23.90 38.90 1.37
CA GLY A 684 25.17 39.57 1.62
C GLY A 684 25.60 39.59 3.09
N ALA A 685 24.87 38.96 3.99
CA ALA A 685 25.22 38.87 5.41
C ALA A 685 26.13 37.66 5.68
N VAL A 686 27.32 37.64 5.06
CA VAL A 686 28.23 36.48 5.08
C VAL A 686 28.64 36.08 6.50
N GLU A 687 28.84 37.04 7.41
CA GLU A 687 29.20 36.75 8.79
C GLU A 687 28.11 35.97 9.54
N ALA A 688 26.82 36.23 9.25
CA ALA A 688 25.73 35.42 9.80
C ALA A 688 25.75 33.99 9.24
N ALA A 689 26.09 33.82 7.94
CA ALA A 689 26.26 32.50 7.33
C ALA A 689 27.42 31.72 7.98
N LYS A 690 28.58 32.38 8.21
CA LYS A 690 29.74 31.79 8.90
C LYS A 690 29.40 31.36 10.33
N GLN A 691 28.65 32.17 11.07
CA GLN A 691 28.22 31.84 12.42
C GLN A 691 27.41 30.54 12.44
N ILE A 692 26.45 30.39 11.53
CA ILE A 692 25.65 29.16 11.45
C ILE A 692 26.53 27.98 11.00
N PHE A 693 27.37 28.16 9.98
CA PHE A 693 28.28 27.10 9.51
C PHE A 693 29.15 26.53 10.64
N ASN A 694 29.68 27.40 11.51
CA ASN A 694 30.50 27.00 12.65
C ASN A 694 29.72 26.27 13.77
N THR A 695 28.38 26.33 13.77
CA THR A 695 27.56 25.58 14.74
C THR A 695 27.23 24.16 14.29
N VAL A 696 27.48 23.81 13.02
CA VAL A 696 27.22 22.47 12.48
C VAL A 696 28.35 21.53 12.88
N SER A 697 28.05 20.50 13.69
CA SER A 697 29.07 19.56 14.21
C SER A 697 29.62 18.62 13.13
N GLU A 698 28.76 18.12 12.24
CA GLU A 698 29.11 17.23 11.13
C GLU A 698 28.57 17.81 9.80
N PRO A 699 29.30 18.77 9.20
CA PRO A 699 28.86 19.39 7.95
C PRO A 699 28.78 18.37 6.82
N ASP A 700 27.63 18.32 6.15
CA ASP A 700 27.41 17.47 4.99
C ASP A 700 27.84 18.19 3.69
N THR A 701 27.71 17.50 2.56
CA THR A 701 28.00 18.07 1.24
C THR A 701 27.25 19.38 0.99
N PHE A 702 26.00 19.49 1.43
CA PHE A 702 25.18 20.70 1.23
C PHE A 702 25.65 21.86 2.12
N THR A 703 26.05 21.60 3.38
CA THR A 703 26.59 22.61 4.29
C THR A 703 27.83 23.29 3.69
N TYR A 704 28.80 22.51 3.22
CA TYR A 704 29.99 23.03 2.53
C TYR A 704 29.63 23.76 1.24
N SER A 705 28.78 23.17 0.38
CA SER A 705 28.39 23.76 -0.90
C SER A 705 27.70 25.12 -0.73
N SER A 706 26.75 25.22 0.21
CA SER A 706 26.05 26.46 0.53
C SER A 706 27.01 27.55 1.01
N MET A 707 28.00 27.18 1.85
CA MET A 707 28.99 28.12 2.37
C MET A 707 29.96 28.61 1.29
N ILE A 708 30.47 27.70 0.44
CA ILE A 708 31.34 28.04 -0.70
C ILE A 708 30.60 28.97 -1.66
N ASN A 709 29.35 28.65 -1.99
CA ASN A 709 28.50 29.48 -2.85
C ASN A 709 28.26 30.87 -2.23
N ALA A 710 27.96 30.93 -0.93
CA ALA A 710 27.77 32.19 -0.21
C ALA A 710 29.04 33.07 -0.29
N LEU A 711 30.22 32.50 -0.08
CA LEU A 711 31.49 33.24 -0.19
C LEU A 711 31.76 33.69 -1.64
N GLY A 712 31.54 32.82 -2.62
CA GLY A 712 31.73 33.11 -4.04
C GLY A 712 30.81 34.22 -4.57
N LEU A 713 29.53 34.23 -4.18
CA LEU A 713 28.58 35.28 -4.54
C LEU A 713 28.97 36.65 -3.96
N ASN A 714 29.70 36.67 -2.84
CA ASN A 714 30.11 37.90 -2.16
C ASN A 714 31.54 38.35 -2.51
N GLY A 715 32.19 37.69 -3.49
CA GLY A 715 33.54 38.05 -3.96
C GLY A 715 34.67 37.54 -3.07
N MET A 716 34.39 36.64 -2.13
CA MET A 716 35.34 36.12 -1.13
C MET A 716 35.98 34.81 -1.61
N GLY A 717 36.50 34.77 -2.84
CA GLY A 717 36.99 33.56 -3.50
C GLY A 717 38.11 32.82 -2.75
N CYS A 718 39.03 33.53 -2.12
CA CYS A 718 40.09 32.93 -1.31
C CYS A 718 39.54 32.17 -0.09
N GLU A 719 38.51 32.70 0.57
CA GLU A 719 37.85 32.01 1.68
C GLU A 719 37.03 30.81 1.17
N ALA A 720 36.36 30.95 0.03
CA ALA A 720 35.64 29.85 -0.61
C ALA A 720 36.57 28.66 -0.92
N LEU A 721 37.79 28.94 -1.42
CA LEU A 721 38.84 27.95 -1.64
C LEU A 721 39.30 27.28 -0.35
N ASN A 722 39.46 28.03 0.73
CA ASN A 722 39.87 27.47 2.02
C ASN A 722 38.82 26.51 2.56
N VAL A 723 37.53 26.86 2.46
CA VAL A 723 36.42 25.98 2.84
C VAL A 723 36.38 24.73 1.96
N TYR A 724 36.56 24.86 0.63
CA TYR A 724 36.61 23.71 -0.27
C TYR A 724 37.80 22.78 0.00
N LYS A 725 38.97 23.32 0.38
CA LYS A 725 40.14 22.52 0.77
C LYS A 725 39.92 21.74 2.07
N GLN A 726 39.14 22.29 3.00
CA GLN A 726 38.75 21.62 4.25
C GLN A 726 37.69 20.53 4.04
N MET A 727 36.95 20.58 2.93
CA MET A 727 35.92 19.61 2.60
C MET A 727 36.52 18.22 2.34
N PRO A 728 36.10 17.17 3.08
CA PRO A 728 36.53 15.79 2.86
C PRO A 728 36.28 15.33 1.43
N HIS A 729 37.22 14.57 0.85
CA HIS A 729 37.13 14.12 -0.54
C HIS A 729 35.86 13.32 -0.85
N ASN A 730 35.36 12.52 0.10
CA ASN A 730 34.13 11.73 -0.07
C ASN A 730 32.85 12.57 -0.07
N LEU A 731 32.90 13.82 0.39
CA LEU A 731 31.75 14.73 0.37
C LEU A 731 31.72 15.64 -0.85
N ARG A 732 32.83 15.76 -1.61
CA ARG A 732 32.91 16.61 -2.79
C ARG A 732 31.94 16.14 -3.86
N ASN A 733 31.18 17.06 -4.43
CA ASN A 733 30.24 16.82 -5.51
C ASN A 733 30.29 17.94 -6.54
N GLU A 734 29.58 17.73 -7.65
CA GLU A 734 29.46 18.69 -8.75
C GLU A 734 29.02 20.10 -8.27
N ILE A 735 28.13 20.18 -7.27
CA ILE A 735 27.64 21.49 -6.77
C ILE A 735 28.76 22.27 -6.10
N ALA A 736 29.51 21.65 -5.18
CA ALA A 736 30.64 22.29 -4.50
C ALA A 736 31.73 22.72 -5.50
N GLU A 737 32.00 21.86 -6.49
CA GLU A 737 32.99 22.09 -7.56
C GLU A 737 32.60 23.30 -8.44
N ILE A 738 31.34 23.39 -8.88
CA ILE A 738 30.85 24.55 -9.62
C ILE A 738 30.93 25.81 -8.76
N SER A 739 30.50 25.74 -7.50
CA SER A 739 30.51 26.90 -6.60
C SER A 739 31.92 27.44 -6.37
N VAL A 740 32.92 26.57 -6.18
CA VAL A 740 34.32 27.02 -6.01
C VAL A 740 34.93 27.55 -7.32
N LEU A 741 34.61 26.96 -8.48
CA LEU A 741 35.06 27.48 -9.78
C LEU A 741 34.45 28.87 -10.07
N ASN A 742 33.16 29.06 -9.80
CA ASN A 742 32.50 30.36 -9.91
C ASN A 742 33.11 31.39 -8.95
N ALA A 743 33.43 30.98 -7.71
CA ALA A 743 34.13 31.83 -6.75
C ALA A 743 35.52 32.26 -7.27
N CYS A 744 36.26 31.34 -7.90
CA CYS A 744 37.55 31.65 -8.53
C CYS A 744 37.38 32.59 -9.73
N SER A 745 36.38 32.35 -10.59
CA SER A 745 36.03 33.22 -11.72
C SER A 745 35.74 34.65 -11.27
N HIS A 746 34.96 34.80 -10.19
CA HIS A 746 34.58 36.11 -9.63
C HIS A 746 35.72 36.85 -8.93
N SER A 747 36.75 36.14 -8.47
CA SER A 747 37.90 36.70 -7.75
C SER A 747 39.20 36.67 -8.55
N GLY A 748 39.19 36.28 -9.83
CA GLY A 748 40.37 36.26 -10.68
C GLY A 748 41.42 35.19 -10.37
N LEU A 749 41.01 34.08 -9.74
CA LEU A 749 41.91 33.01 -9.25
C LEU A 749 42.06 31.89 -10.30
N LEU A 750 42.60 32.24 -11.47
CA LEU A 750 42.65 31.34 -12.63
C LEU A 750 43.47 30.06 -12.37
N ARG A 751 44.62 30.19 -11.70
CA ARG A 751 45.53 29.05 -11.48
C ARG A 751 44.89 28.01 -10.56
N GLU A 752 44.23 28.48 -9.52
CA GLU A 752 43.49 27.66 -8.57
C GLU A 752 42.29 26.99 -9.24
N ALA A 753 41.55 27.73 -10.08
CA ALA A 753 40.46 27.16 -10.88
C ALA A 753 40.94 26.03 -11.81
N GLN A 754 42.06 26.24 -12.51
CA GLN A 754 42.66 25.22 -13.38
C GLN A 754 43.10 23.98 -12.60
N ALA A 755 43.71 24.16 -11.43
CA ALA A 755 44.11 23.05 -10.57
C ALA A 755 42.90 22.21 -10.15
N ILE A 756 41.83 22.85 -9.66
CA ILE A 756 40.60 22.17 -9.26
C ILE A 756 39.94 21.47 -10.45
N PHE A 757 39.81 22.16 -11.59
CA PHE A 757 39.20 21.59 -12.80
C PHE A 757 39.92 20.33 -13.30
N ASN A 758 41.24 20.28 -13.15
CA ASN A 758 42.05 19.11 -13.51
C ASN A 758 41.91 17.94 -12.53
N GLU A 759 41.68 18.21 -11.23
CA GLU A 759 41.39 17.18 -10.22
C GLU A 759 40.03 16.50 -10.44
N ILE A 760 39.07 17.18 -11.05
CA ILE A 760 37.72 16.64 -11.31
C ILE A 760 37.78 15.55 -12.37
N SER A 761 37.37 14.34 -11.98
CA SER A 761 37.38 13.13 -12.82
C SER A 761 36.32 13.19 -13.92
N VAL A 762 35.09 13.54 -13.58
CA VAL A 762 33.96 13.63 -14.53
C VAL A 762 33.59 15.09 -14.74
N LYS A 763 34.01 15.64 -15.89
CA LYS A 763 33.69 17.02 -16.28
C LYS A 763 32.30 17.06 -16.92
N THR A 764 31.32 17.53 -16.16
CA THR A 764 29.97 17.76 -16.66
C THR A 764 29.92 19.04 -17.48
N GLU A 765 28.79 19.26 -18.15
CA GLU A 765 28.48 20.49 -18.87
C GLU A 765 28.64 21.73 -17.97
N LYS A 766 28.09 21.69 -16.75
CA LYS A 766 28.09 22.84 -15.84
C LYS A 766 29.47 23.16 -15.28
N ILE A 767 30.25 22.14 -14.93
CA ILE A 767 31.64 22.30 -14.48
C ILE A 767 32.49 22.93 -15.60
N THR A 768 32.32 22.43 -16.83
CA THR A 768 32.99 22.98 -18.01
C THR A 768 32.57 24.42 -18.27
N GLY A 769 31.28 24.75 -18.14
CA GLY A 769 30.78 26.12 -18.26
C GLY A 769 31.35 27.09 -17.22
N ALA A 770 31.51 26.66 -15.97
CA ALA A 770 32.16 27.49 -14.94
C ALA A 770 33.64 27.78 -15.28
N MET A 771 34.34 26.83 -15.90
CA MET A 771 35.71 27.04 -16.37
C MET A 771 35.78 27.95 -17.60
N VAL A 772 34.84 27.82 -18.54
CA VAL A 772 34.68 28.74 -19.67
C VAL A 772 34.44 30.16 -19.17
N ASP A 773 33.58 30.35 -18.16
CA ASP A 773 33.37 31.66 -17.53
C ASP A 773 34.67 32.25 -16.96
N CYS A 774 35.47 31.41 -16.29
CA CYS A 774 36.76 31.82 -15.74
C CYS A 774 37.73 32.30 -16.85
N TYR A 775 37.91 31.53 -17.93
CA TYR A 775 38.73 31.94 -19.07
C TYR A 775 38.21 33.21 -19.75
N SER A 776 36.89 33.29 -19.95
CA SER A 776 36.23 34.42 -20.63
C SER A 776 36.40 35.74 -19.88
N ARG A 777 36.35 35.72 -18.53
CA ARG A 777 36.59 36.92 -17.71
C ARG A 777 38.05 37.35 -17.66
N MET A 778 38.98 36.42 -17.89
CA MET A 778 40.40 36.70 -17.99
C MET A 778 40.85 37.03 -19.43
N PHE A 779 39.90 37.16 -20.36
CA PHE A 779 40.13 37.42 -21.78
C PHE A 779 41.00 36.36 -22.49
N LEU A 780 40.99 35.14 -21.96
CA LEU A 780 41.64 33.96 -22.54
C LEU A 780 40.65 33.25 -23.46
N PHE A 781 40.28 33.93 -24.55
CA PHE A 781 39.20 33.48 -25.44
C PHE A 781 39.57 32.23 -26.23
N ASP A 782 40.84 32.09 -26.63
CA ASP A 782 41.31 30.92 -27.37
C ASP A 782 41.20 29.64 -26.53
N GLU A 783 41.55 29.72 -25.24
CA GLU A 783 41.40 28.62 -24.28
C GLU A 783 39.94 28.28 -24.02
N ALA A 784 39.07 29.29 -23.95
CA ALA A 784 37.64 29.10 -23.77
C ALA A 784 36.98 28.45 -25.00
N GLU A 785 37.28 28.91 -26.22
CA GLU A 785 36.79 28.32 -27.47
C GLU A 785 37.28 26.88 -27.61
N LYS A 786 38.56 26.63 -27.36
CA LYS A 786 39.13 25.28 -27.39
C LYS A 786 38.42 24.33 -26.42
N LEU A 787 38.09 24.80 -25.22
CA LEU A 787 37.38 23.99 -24.23
C LEU A 787 35.96 23.65 -24.67
N ILE A 788 35.25 24.59 -25.31
CA ILE A 788 33.91 24.36 -25.88
C ILE A 788 34.01 23.35 -27.04
N ASP A 789 34.97 23.52 -27.94
CA ASP A 789 35.18 22.63 -29.09
C ASP A 789 35.53 21.20 -28.66
N ASP A 790 36.38 21.04 -27.64
CA ASP A 790 36.74 19.74 -27.09
C ASP A 790 35.54 19.06 -26.41
N TYR A 791 34.65 19.84 -25.77
CA TYR A 791 33.41 19.32 -25.21
C TYR A 791 32.42 18.88 -26.31
N GLU A 792 32.26 19.69 -27.37
CA GLU A 792 31.36 19.44 -28.51
C GLU A 792 31.63 18.09 -29.19
N LYS A 793 32.88 17.64 -29.22
CA LYS A 793 33.27 16.32 -29.78
C LYS A 793 32.61 15.14 -29.09
N THR A 794 32.19 15.30 -27.83
CA THR A 794 31.64 14.19 -27.01
C THR A 794 30.19 14.43 -26.62
N LYS A 795 29.79 15.68 -26.41
CA LYS A 795 28.48 16.07 -25.86
C LYS A 795 28.07 17.44 -26.42
N SER A 796 26.78 17.74 -26.46
CA SER A 796 26.30 19.07 -26.89
C SER A 796 26.72 20.15 -25.88
N PRO A 797 27.40 21.23 -26.32
CA PRO A 797 27.64 22.41 -25.48
C PRO A 797 26.33 23.08 -25.11
N SER A 798 26.35 23.87 -24.04
CA SER A 798 25.15 24.57 -23.58
C SER A 798 25.15 26.06 -23.86
N PHE A 799 23.95 26.62 -23.85
CA PHE A 799 23.71 28.06 -24.03
C PHE A 799 24.55 28.91 -23.05
N VAL A 800 24.71 28.43 -21.81
CA VAL A 800 25.45 29.14 -20.75
C VAL A 800 26.93 29.28 -21.08
N MET A 801 27.57 28.26 -21.66
CA MET A 801 28.99 28.33 -22.06
C MET A 801 29.23 29.48 -23.05
N TYR A 802 28.42 29.54 -24.10
CA TYR A 802 28.52 30.59 -25.11
C TYR A 802 28.13 31.96 -24.57
N MET A 803 27.16 32.04 -23.65
CA MET A 803 26.81 33.31 -22.98
C MET A 803 27.95 33.85 -22.10
N SER A 804 28.65 32.98 -21.37
CA SER A 804 29.83 33.37 -20.60
C SER A 804 30.93 33.90 -21.51
N LEU A 805 31.18 33.23 -22.64
CA LEU A 805 32.15 33.67 -23.64
C LEU A 805 31.75 35.01 -24.27
N LEU A 806 30.48 35.18 -24.65
CA LEU A 806 29.94 36.42 -25.20
C LEU A 806 30.01 37.57 -24.20
N SER A 807 29.75 37.30 -22.92
CA SER A 807 29.90 38.31 -21.86
C SER A 807 31.36 38.75 -21.69
N GLY A 808 32.32 37.83 -21.84
CA GLY A 808 33.75 38.14 -21.87
C GLY A 808 34.13 39.00 -23.08
N ALA A 809 33.69 38.60 -24.28
CA ALA A 809 33.94 39.35 -25.51
C ALA A 809 33.38 40.78 -25.45
N ARG A 810 32.16 40.95 -24.90
CA ARG A 810 31.55 42.26 -24.64
C ARG A 810 32.37 43.10 -23.67
N ASN A 811 32.92 42.49 -22.62
CA ASN A 811 33.78 43.21 -21.67
C ASN A 811 35.12 43.63 -22.30
N ASN A 812 35.64 42.86 -23.26
CA ASN A 812 36.82 43.21 -24.06
C ASN A 812 36.50 44.15 -25.25
N ARG A 813 35.22 44.49 -25.46
CA ARG A 813 34.73 45.30 -26.60
C ARG A 813 35.06 44.69 -27.98
N ASP A 814 35.08 43.37 -28.09
CA ASP A 814 35.37 42.65 -29.34
C ASP A 814 34.07 42.33 -30.11
N THR A 815 33.78 43.13 -31.14
CA THR A 815 32.57 42.97 -31.97
C THR A 815 32.63 41.73 -32.87
N ILE A 816 33.81 41.41 -33.41
CA ILE A 816 34.01 40.28 -34.33
C ILE A 816 33.74 38.96 -33.59
N LEU A 817 34.36 38.80 -32.42
CA LEU A 817 34.16 37.61 -31.59
C LEU A 817 32.70 37.54 -31.10
N SER A 818 32.11 38.67 -30.70
CA SER A 818 30.71 38.73 -30.26
C SER A 818 29.73 38.23 -31.33
N GLU A 819 29.90 38.65 -32.58
CA GLU A 819 29.06 38.18 -33.69
C GLU A 819 29.32 36.71 -34.06
N LYS A 820 30.58 36.27 -34.05
CA LYS A 820 30.96 34.87 -34.28
C LYS A 820 30.23 33.95 -33.30
N ILE A 821 30.29 34.28 -32.00
CA ILE A 821 29.63 33.53 -30.93
C ILE A 821 28.11 33.55 -31.12
N PHE A 822 27.53 34.73 -31.37
CA PHE A 822 26.09 34.85 -31.55
C PHE A 822 25.55 34.03 -32.71
N ASN A 823 26.23 34.05 -33.87
CA ASN A 823 25.83 33.27 -35.03
C ASN A 823 25.90 31.76 -34.75
N ARG A 824 26.91 31.31 -33.99
CA ARG A 824 27.01 29.93 -33.53
C ARG A 824 25.85 29.55 -32.61
N MET A 825 25.52 30.42 -31.63
CA MET A 825 24.37 30.21 -30.75
C MET A 825 23.05 30.14 -31.51
N LEU A 826 22.87 30.99 -32.53
CA LEU A 826 21.66 31.00 -33.36
C LEU A 826 21.47 29.69 -34.12
N SER A 827 22.57 29.03 -34.51
CA SER A 827 22.55 27.75 -35.20
C SER A 827 22.30 26.55 -34.27
N LEU A 828 22.81 26.60 -33.04
CA LEU A 828 22.74 25.50 -32.08
C LEU A 828 21.45 25.51 -31.24
N PHE A 829 20.89 26.70 -30.97
CA PHE A 829 19.74 26.87 -30.07
C PHE A 829 18.56 27.58 -30.74
N PRO A 830 18.06 27.12 -31.90
CA PRO A 830 17.03 27.83 -32.68
C PRO A 830 15.69 27.98 -31.92
N ASP A 831 15.41 27.08 -30.97
CA ASP A 831 14.17 27.05 -30.21
C ASP A 831 14.21 27.94 -28.94
N GLU A 832 15.39 28.38 -28.50
CA GLU A 832 15.56 29.20 -27.28
C GLU A 832 15.43 30.72 -27.54
N LYS A 833 14.32 31.14 -28.18
CA LYS A 833 14.13 32.52 -28.66
C LYS A 833 14.28 33.61 -27.58
N ASP A 834 13.80 33.34 -26.36
CA ASP A 834 13.89 34.28 -25.24
C ASP A 834 15.32 34.42 -24.72
N ASN A 835 16.07 33.32 -24.63
CA ASN A 835 17.45 33.34 -24.19
C ASN A 835 18.34 33.99 -25.26
N LEU A 836 18.12 33.68 -26.54
CA LEU A 836 18.81 34.33 -27.67
C LEU A 836 18.62 35.85 -27.65
N MET A 837 17.47 36.37 -27.22
CA MET A 837 17.28 37.83 -27.10
C MET A 837 18.25 38.48 -26.11
N SER A 838 18.68 37.76 -25.06
CA SER A 838 19.70 38.25 -24.13
C SER A 838 21.07 38.37 -24.80
N SER A 839 21.41 37.42 -25.67
CA SER A 839 22.64 37.48 -26.47
C SER A 839 22.63 38.63 -27.49
N VAL A 840 21.48 38.94 -28.10
CA VAL A 840 21.30 40.11 -28.98
C VAL A 840 21.61 41.42 -28.26
N ILE A 841 21.14 41.54 -27.01
CA ILE A 841 21.40 42.73 -26.18
C ILE A 841 22.90 42.86 -25.88
N LEU A 842 23.59 41.75 -25.59
CA LEU A 842 25.03 41.79 -25.32
C LEU A 842 25.82 42.24 -26.56
N VAL A 843 25.54 41.69 -27.75
CA VAL A 843 26.21 42.11 -28.99
C VAL A 843 25.92 43.58 -29.32
N SER A 844 24.66 44.01 -29.21
CA SER A 844 24.26 45.41 -29.40
C SER A 844 24.99 46.35 -28.41
N ASN A 845 25.14 45.93 -27.15
CA ASN A 845 25.90 46.68 -26.15
C ASN A 845 27.41 46.72 -26.46
N THR A 846 27.97 45.68 -27.11
CA THR A 846 29.37 45.69 -27.57
C THR A 846 29.56 46.78 -28.63
N TYR A 847 28.65 46.88 -29.61
CA TYR A 847 28.66 47.95 -30.62
C TYR A 847 28.54 49.35 -30.00
N SER A 848 27.55 49.56 -29.11
CA SER A 848 27.41 50.84 -28.39
C SER A 848 28.65 51.19 -27.56
N SER A 849 29.41 50.21 -27.06
CA SER A 849 30.64 50.47 -26.30
C SER A 849 31.79 51.04 -27.11
N LEU A 850 31.73 50.91 -28.44
CA LEU A 850 32.66 51.50 -29.40
C LEU A 850 32.13 52.81 -30.02
N GLY A 851 30.90 53.23 -29.65
CA GLY A 851 30.23 54.39 -30.24
C GLY A 851 29.55 54.11 -31.59
N GLU A 852 29.42 52.83 -31.96
CA GLU A 852 28.78 52.37 -33.20
C GLU A 852 27.27 52.20 -33.01
N ASP A 853 26.58 53.31 -32.72
CA ASP A 853 25.17 53.30 -32.32
C ASP A 853 24.21 52.86 -33.44
N GLU A 854 24.55 53.10 -34.71
CA GLU A 854 23.76 52.71 -35.88
C GLU A 854 23.76 51.18 -36.04
N GLN A 855 24.95 50.57 -36.02
CA GLN A 855 25.14 49.12 -36.05
C GLN A 855 24.44 48.45 -34.85
N ALA A 856 24.57 49.03 -33.65
CA ALA A 856 23.90 48.53 -32.46
C ALA A 856 22.37 48.50 -32.60
N HIS A 857 21.78 49.54 -33.20
CA HIS A 857 20.35 49.65 -33.45
C HIS A 857 19.88 48.68 -34.53
N ASP A 858 20.60 48.60 -35.64
CA ASP A 858 20.26 47.74 -36.78
C ASP A 858 20.32 46.27 -36.38
N PHE A 859 21.39 45.86 -35.70
CA PHE A 859 21.54 44.49 -35.18
C PHE A 859 20.37 44.12 -34.25
N ARG A 860 20.07 44.99 -33.28
CA ARG A 860 18.99 44.75 -32.32
C ARG A 860 17.62 44.71 -32.98
N SER A 861 17.32 45.67 -33.86
CA SER A 861 16.01 45.77 -34.50
C SER A 861 15.75 44.62 -35.48
N HIS A 862 16.78 44.19 -36.22
CA HIS A 862 16.74 43.04 -37.11
C HIS A 862 16.43 41.75 -36.34
N HIS A 863 17.21 41.46 -35.29
CA HIS A 863 17.07 40.20 -34.55
C HIS A 863 15.84 40.20 -33.62
N GLN A 864 15.45 41.32 -33.03
CA GLN A 864 14.24 41.41 -32.21
C GLN A 864 12.98 41.11 -33.00
N LYS A 865 12.86 41.65 -34.22
CA LYS A 865 11.73 41.35 -35.13
C LYS A 865 11.70 39.87 -35.51
N LYS A 866 12.87 39.27 -35.77
CA LYS A 866 12.99 37.86 -36.15
C LYS A 866 12.66 36.90 -35.01
N LEU A 867 13.04 37.24 -33.78
CA LEU A 867 12.79 36.41 -32.60
C LEU A 867 11.38 36.59 -32.04
N GLY A 868 10.77 37.77 -32.19
CA GLY A 868 9.40 38.05 -31.73
C GLY A 868 9.27 38.24 -30.21
N THR A 869 10.39 38.47 -29.51
CA THR A 869 10.46 38.52 -28.04
C THR A 869 10.69 39.95 -27.52
N ARG A 870 10.27 40.21 -26.28
CA ARG A 870 10.43 41.53 -25.62
C ARG A 870 11.64 41.51 -24.69
N VAL A 871 12.32 42.66 -24.58
CA VAL A 871 13.48 42.82 -23.68
C VAL A 871 13.04 42.89 -22.23
N LYS A 872 13.73 42.17 -21.35
CA LYS A 872 13.53 42.25 -19.89
C LYS A 872 13.86 43.67 -19.40
N VAL A 873 12.94 44.27 -18.66
CA VAL A 873 13.13 45.61 -18.07
C VAL A 873 13.99 45.48 -16.80
N GLY A 874 14.97 46.37 -16.65
CA GLY A 874 15.77 46.46 -15.44
C GLY A 874 14.98 47.05 -14.28
N LEU A 875 14.89 46.32 -13.17
CA LEU A 875 14.16 46.67 -11.97
C LEU A 875 15.07 46.57 -10.75
N SER A 876 15.04 47.58 -9.89
CA SER A 876 15.77 47.61 -8.62
C SER A 876 14.79 47.70 -7.46
N TRP A 877 14.95 46.83 -6.47
CA TRP A 877 14.13 46.81 -5.26
C TRP A 877 14.96 47.18 -4.04
N THR A 878 14.36 47.90 -3.09
CA THR A 878 14.97 48.25 -1.81
C THR A 878 13.93 48.16 -0.70
N GLU A 879 14.38 47.84 0.51
CA GLU A 879 13.50 47.80 1.68
C GLU A 879 13.62 49.08 2.53
N VAL A 880 12.50 49.75 2.78
CA VAL A 880 12.39 50.90 3.66
C VAL A 880 11.20 50.70 4.60
N ASN A 881 11.40 50.87 5.91
CA ASN A 881 10.35 50.72 6.93
C ASN A 881 9.58 49.38 6.89
N GLY A 882 10.23 48.30 6.48
CA GLY A 882 9.63 46.96 6.37
C GLY A 882 8.95 46.66 5.03
N GLU A 883 8.80 47.66 4.15
CA GLU A 883 8.20 47.51 2.83
C GLU A 883 9.26 47.46 1.72
N VAL A 884 9.09 46.57 0.75
CA VAL A 884 9.98 46.46 -0.42
C VAL A 884 9.40 47.28 -1.56
N THR A 885 10.11 48.33 -1.97
CA THR A 885 9.72 49.21 -3.08
C THR A 885 10.58 48.93 -4.30
N GLY A 886 9.94 48.73 -5.46
CA GLY A 886 10.61 48.51 -6.74
C GLY A 886 10.62 49.77 -7.60
N PHE A 887 11.71 49.98 -8.34
CA PHE A 887 11.91 51.10 -9.27
C PHE A 887 12.31 50.58 -10.65
N SER A 888 11.71 51.16 -11.69
CA SER A 888 12.13 50.99 -13.07
C SER A 888 13.11 52.09 -13.49
N ALA A 889 13.75 51.95 -14.67
CA ALA A 889 14.57 53.03 -15.21
C ALA A 889 13.67 54.24 -15.55
N TYR A 890 14.09 55.44 -15.15
CA TYR A 890 13.34 56.70 -15.29
C TYR A 890 11.98 56.72 -14.59
N ASP A 891 11.82 55.94 -13.51
CA ASP A 891 10.57 55.88 -12.77
C ASP A 891 10.15 57.26 -12.25
N ARG A 892 8.89 57.63 -12.53
CA ARG A 892 8.27 58.86 -12.04
C ARG A 892 6.93 58.62 -11.34
N PHE A 893 6.50 57.37 -11.22
CA PHE A 893 5.18 57.00 -10.71
C PHE A 893 5.12 56.89 -9.19
N HIS A 894 6.28 56.85 -8.52
CA HIS A 894 6.34 56.78 -7.07
C HIS A 894 5.76 58.05 -6.40
N PRO A 895 4.98 57.96 -5.29
CA PRO A 895 4.41 59.12 -4.61
C PRO A 895 5.45 60.19 -4.20
N SER A 896 6.67 59.76 -3.87
CA SER A 896 7.80 60.65 -3.52
C SER A 896 8.70 61.04 -4.70
N SER A 897 8.25 60.84 -5.95
CA SER A 897 9.05 61.05 -7.17
C SER A 897 9.74 62.42 -7.24
N LEU A 898 9.07 63.52 -6.85
CA LEU A 898 9.67 64.86 -6.81
C LEU A 898 10.87 64.96 -5.85
N LYS A 899 10.77 64.33 -4.66
CA LYS A 899 11.87 64.31 -3.68
C LYS A 899 13.03 63.44 -4.19
N ILE A 900 12.71 62.30 -4.81
CA ILE A 900 13.72 61.41 -5.40
C ILE A 900 14.49 62.13 -6.51
N GLN A 901 13.79 62.85 -7.40
CA GLN A 901 14.41 63.63 -8.48
C GLN A 901 15.33 64.76 -7.95
N ALA A 902 14.91 65.44 -6.87
CA ALA A 902 15.73 66.44 -6.21
C ALA A 902 17.02 65.82 -5.61
N GLU A 903 16.91 64.67 -4.94
CA GLU A 903 18.07 63.98 -4.38
C GLU A 903 18.98 63.38 -5.46
N LEU A 904 18.43 62.88 -6.57
CA LEU A 904 19.22 62.43 -7.71
C LEU A 904 20.06 63.56 -8.31
N SER A 905 19.47 64.75 -8.48
CA SER A 905 20.19 65.94 -8.96
C SER A 905 21.33 66.33 -7.99
N ARG A 906 21.09 66.21 -6.68
CA ARG A 906 22.13 66.46 -5.66
C ARG A 906 23.27 65.44 -5.73
N ILE A 907 22.93 64.16 -5.82
CA ILE A 907 23.91 63.06 -5.97
C ILE A 907 24.72 63.23 -7.27
N ALA A 908 24.08 63.62 -8.37
CA ALA A 908 24.75 63.85 -9.65
C ALA A 908 25.83 64.95 -9.53
N LYS A 909 25.48 66.07 -8.88
CA LYS A 909 26.42 67.16 -8.62
C LYS A 909 27.60 66.71 -7.76
N GLU A 910 27.34 66.00 -6.67
CA GLU A 910 28.38 65.48 -5.77
C GLU A 910 29.31 64.48 -6.48
N LEU A 911 28.78 63.65 -7.38
CA LEU A 911 29.58 62.74 -8.20
C LEU A 911 30.55 63.49 -9.13
N ILE A 912 30.06 64.53 -9.81
CA ILE A 912 30.88 65.36 -10.73
C ILE A 912 31.98 66.09 -9.95
N GLU A 913 31.65 66.71 -8.81
CA GLU A 913 32.61 67.41 -7.95
C GLU A 913 33.73 66.49 -7.44
N ASN A 914 33.44 65.19 -7.30
CA ASN A 914 34.39 64.17 -6.88
C ASN A 914 35.02 63.38 -8.05
N GLY A 915 34.89 63.88 -9.28
CA GLY A 915 35.60 63.35 -10.46
C GLY A 915 34.99 62.10 -11.10
N HIS A 916 33.70 61.81 -10.85
CA HIS A 916 33.00 60.73 -11.57
C HIS A 916 32.88 61.06 -13.06
N GLN A 917 33.33 60.15 -13.92
CA GLN A 917 33.16 60.26 -15.37
C GLN A 917 32.04 59.35 -15.84
N PHE A 918 30.94 59.96 -16.31
CA PHE A 918 29.80 59.24 -16.82
C PHE A 918 30.15 58.47 -18.11
N ASN A 919 29.99 57.15 -18.07
CA ASN A 919 30.45 56.28 -19.15
C ASN A 919 29.36 56.09 -20.23
N SER A 920 29.54 56.73 -21.39
CA SER A 920 28.59 56.67 -22.52
C SER A 920 28.35 55.26 -23.04
N SER A 921 29.31 54.33 -22.91
CA SER A 921 29.13 52.91 -23.30
C SER A 921 28.05 52.16 -22.50
N CYS A 922 27.61 52.72 -21.37
CA CYS A 922 26.53 52.15 -20.57
C CYS A 922 25.13 52.56 -21.06
N ILE A 923 25.03 53.37 -22.10
CA ILE A 923 23.76 53.79 -22.70
C ILE A 923 23.43 52.82 -23.85
N THR A 924 22.26 52.17 -23.75
CA THR A 924 21.83 51.14 -24.72
C THR A 924 20.94 51.68 -25.83
N ARG A 925 20.88 53.01 -26.00
CA ARG A 925 20.03 53.71 -26.96
C ARG A 925 20.63 55.05 -27.36
N ARG A 926 20.23 55.56 -28.53
CA ARG A 926 20.55 56.93 -28.92
C ARG A 926 19.95 57.94 -27.93
N LEU A 927 20.73 58.98 -27.63
CA LEU A 927 20.26 60.14 -26.87
C LEU A 927 19.26 60.94 -27.71
N ASN A 928 18.15 61.34 -27.12
CA ASN A 928 17.20 62.25 -27.74
C ASN A 928 17.73 63.69 -27.69
N GLU A 929 17.19 64.58 -28.53
CA GLU A 929 17.53 66.01 -28.46
C GLU A 929 17.27 66.57 -27.06
N GLY A 930 18.32 67.13 -26.44
CA GLY A 930 18.29 67.69 -25.09
C GLY A 930 18.68 66.74 -23.95
N GLU A 931 18.90 65.45 -24.21
CA GLU A 931 19.42 64.51 -23.21
C GLU A 931 20.95 64.54 -23.16
N THR A 932 21.51 64.60 -21.95
CA THR A 932 22.95 64.41 -21.70
C THR A 932 23.23 62.99 -21.20
N VAL A 933 24.46 62.49 -21.40
CA VAL A 933 24.91 61.19 -20.87
C VAL A 933 24.63 61.07 -19.36
N GLU A 934 24.92 62.14 -18.62
CA GLU A 934 24.61 62.26 -17.19
C GLU A 934 23.11 62.06 -16.91
N SER A 935 22.24 62.83 -17.57
CA SER A 935 20.79 62.78 -17.33
C SER A 935 20.20 61.39 -17.56
N VAL A 936 20.74 60.67 -18.55
CA VAL A 936 20.30 59.33 -18.92
C VAL A 936 20.80 58.30 -17.90
N LEU A 937 22.08 58.34 -17.54
CA LEU A 937 22.66 57.37 -16.59
C LEU A 937 22.20 57.60 -15.15
N MET A 938 21.84 58.82 -14.76
CA MET A 938 21.24 59.09 -13.44
C MET A 938 19.82 58.53 -13.30
N GLY A 939 19.14 58.29 -14.42
CA GLY A 939 17.82 57.64 -14.43
C GLY A 939 17.83 56.12 -14.30
N HIS A 940 18.99 55.49 -14.10
CA HIS A 940 19.06 54.05 -13.84
C HIS A 940 18.38 53.71 -12.51
N SER A 941 17.60 52.63 -12.51
CA SER A 941 16.78 52.17 -11.36
C SER A 941 17.57 52.02 -10.05
N GLU A 942 18.85 51.67 -10.14
CA GLU A 942 19.78 51.47 -9.04
C GLU A 942 19.99 52.79 -8.30
N LYS A 943 20.26 53.86 -9.04
CA LYS A 943 20.50 55.20 -8.48
C LYS A 943 19.21 55.79 -7.93
N ILE A 944 18.07 55.54 -8.59
CA ILE A 944 16.74 55.90 -8.10
C ILE A 944 16.48 55.25 -6.74
N ALA A 945 16.77 53.95 -6.61
CA ALA A 945 16.63 53.23 -5.34
C ALA A 945 17.59 53.76 -4.25
N ILE A 946 18.83 54.10 -4.59
CA ILE A 946 19.78 54.75 -3.66
C ILE A 946 19.24 56.09 -3.19
N ALA A 947 18.81 56.96 -4.11
CA ALA A 947 18.25 58.27 -3.77
C ALA A 947 16.98 58.14 -2.90
N PHE A 948 16.13 57.17 -3.20
CA PHE A 948 14.94 56.87 -2.38
C PHE A 948 15.28 56.51 -0.93
N ASN A 949 16.41 55.84 -0.67
CA ASN A 949 16.85 55.54 0.69
C ASN A 949 17.38 56.79 1.41
N PHE A 950 18.05 57.71 0.72
CA PHE A 950 18.61 58.92 1.33
C PHE A 950 17.57 59.97 1.68
N ILE A 951 16.38 59.94 1.07
CA ILE A 951 15.28 60.85 1.44
C ILE A 951 14.46 60.36 2.64
N GLN A 952 14.79 59.21 3.23
CA GLN A 952 14.09 58.66 4.38
C GLN A 952 14.60 59.27 5.69
N GLU A 953 13.69 59.41 6.65
CA GLU A 953 14.00 59.90 8.00
C GLU A 953 13.53 58.87 9.04
N PRO A 954 14.45 58.26 9.83
CA PRO A 954 15.90 58.37 9.74
C PRO A 954 16.48 57.66 8.51
N ILE A 955 17.66 58.13 8.03
CA ILE A 955 18.39 57.47 6.95
C ILE A 955 18.80 56.06 7.42
N PRO A 956 18.58 55.00 6.62
CA PRO A 956 18.97 53.64 6.96
C PRO A 956 20.45 53.51 7.34
N GLU A 957 20.76 52.64 8.30
CA GLU A 957 22.14 52.36 8.74
C GLU A 957 23.04 51.89 7.58
N PHE A 958 22.49 51.04 6.72
CA PHE A 958 23.05 50.59 5.43
C PHE A 958 21.92 50.56 4.40
N ILE A 959 22.28 50.64 3.12
CA ILE A 959 21.33 50.57 2.01
C ILE A 959 21.47 49.22 1.32
N GLN A 960 20.36 48.51 1.10
CA GLN A 960 20.37 47.23 0.40
C GLN A 960 19.46 47.27 -0.82
N ILE A 961 20.02 46.92 -1.97
CA ILE A 961 19.32 46.94 -3.26
C ILE A 961 19.46 45.58 -3.92
N ARG A 962 18.35 45.06 -4.44
CA ARG A 962 18.33 43.89 -5.33
C ARG A 962 18.04 44.35 -6.75
N LYS A 963 18.81 43.89 -7.72
CA LYS A 963 18.66 44.16 -9.14
C LYS A 963 18.46 42.83 -9.88
N ASN A 964 17.48 42.78 -10.80
CA ASN A 964 17.22 41.59 -11.62
C ASN A 964 18.21 41.39 -12.80
N LEU A 965 18.97 42.42 -13.13
CA LEU A 965 20.01 42.41 -14.17
C LEU A 965 21.39 42.63 -13.53
N ARG A 966 22.46 42.37 -14.26
CA ARG A 966 23.81 42.77 -13.84
C ARG A 966 23.89 44.30 -13.73
N VAL A 967 24.54 44.80 -12.69
CA VAL A 967 24.79 46.24 -12.54
C VAL A 967 25.69 46.70 -13.69
N CYS A 968 25.48 47.90 -14.25
CA CYS A 968 26.37 48.43 -15.29
C CYS A 968 27.64 49.06 -14.68
N PHE A 969 28.68 49.24 -15.50
CA PHE A 969 29.96 49.78 -15.05
C PHE A 969 29.82 51.19 -14.44
N ASP A 970 29.01 52.05 -15.04
CA ASP A 970 28.75 53.40 -14.52
C ASP A 970 28.02 53.37 -13.17
N CYS A 971 26.96 52.57 -13.03
CA CYS A 971 26.25 52.43 -11.75
C CYS A 971 27.17 51.88 -10.65
N HIS A 972 28.04 50.93 -10.98
CA HIS A 972 29.01 50.39 -10.04
C HIS A 972 30.01 51.47 -9.57
N ALA A 973 30.64 52.19 -10.51
CA ALA A 973 31.58 53.26 -10.19
C ALA A 973 30.92 54.41 -9.41
N ALA A 974 29.71 54.82 -9.81
CA ALA A 974 28.93 55.83 -9.10
C ALA A 974 28.61 55.38 -7.67
N THR A 975 28.20 54.13 -7.47
CA THR A 975 27.85 53.61 -6.13
C THR A 975 29.06 53.60 -5.20
N LYS A 976 30.27 53.27 -5.69
CA LYS A 976 31.52 53.37 -4.90
C LYS A 976 31.74 54.78 -4.38
N LEU A 977 31.59 55.77 -5.25
CA LEU A 977 31.76 57.18 -4.89
C LEU A 977 30.64 57.66 -3.95
N ILE A 978 29.39 57.27 -4.19
CA ILE A 978 28.26 57.61 -3.30
C ILE A 978 28.51 57.05 -1.89
N ALA A 979 28.91 55.79 -1.75
CA ALA A 979 29.21 55.16 -0.47
C ALA A 979 30.29 55.93 0.31
N LYS A 980 31.32 56.42 -0.40
CA LYS A 980 32.40 57.25 0.15
C LYS A 980 31.94 58.66 0.53
N ILE A 981 31.23 59.36 -0.36
CA ILE A 981 30.79 60.75 -0.13
C ILE A 981 29.78 60.81 1.02
N ARG A 982 28.82 59.87 1.05
CA ARG A 982 27.73 59.85 2.02
C ARG A 982 28.03 59.01 3.27
N GLN A 983 29.25 58.46 3.38
CA GLN A 983 29.70 57.66 4.52
C GLN A 983 28.70 56.57 4.91
N ARG A 984 28.26 55.79 3.91
CA ARG A 984 27.21 54.79 4.06
C ARG A 984 27.57 53.51 3.33
N ASP A 985 27.39 52.38 4.00
CA ASP A 985 27.56 51.07 3.36
C ASP A 985 26.36 50.78 2.45
N ILE A 986 26.65 50.38 1.22
CA ILE A 986 25.63 50.04 0.21
C ILE A 986 25.89 48.62 -0.26
N ILE A 987 24.88 47.77 -0.20
CA ILE A 987 24.92 46.38 -0.68
C ILE A 987 24.02 46.31 -1.91
N ILE A 988 24.59 45.95 -3.06
CA ILE A 988 23.80 45.69 -4.27
C ILE A 988 23.96 44.23 -4.68
N ARG A 989 22.87 43.46 -4.58
CA ARG A 989 22.77 42.14 -5.20
C ARG A 989 22.30 42.33 -6.65
N ASP A 990 23.10 41.87 -7.60
CA ASP A 990 22.72 41.81 -9.01
C ASP A 990 22.42 40.36 -9.44
N ALA A 991 22.21 40.14 -10.75
CA ALA A 991 21.90 38.82 -11.28
C ALA A 991 23.00 37.77 -11.05
N ASN A 992 24.26 38.19 -10.87
CA ASN A 992 25.42 37.30 -10.85
C ASN A 992 26.13 37.27 -9.49
N ARG A 993 26.15 38.38 -8.75
CA ARG A 993 26.88 38.51 -7.48
C ARG A 993 26.34 39.61 -6.57
N ILE A 994 26.98 39.75 -5.41
CA ILE A 994 26.69 40.75 -4.40
C ILE A 994 27.90 41.66 -4.26
N HIS A 995 27.65 42.95 -4.43
CA HIS A 995 28.63 44.00 -4.34
C HIS A 995 28.49 44.71 -2.99
N HIS A 996 29.55 44.69 -2.19
CA HIS A 996 29.64 45.41 -0.93
C HIS A 996 30.43 46.69 -1.11
N PHE A 997 29.72 47.81 -1.25
CA PHE A 997 30.32 49.14 -1.36
C PHE A 997 30.53 49.71 0.04
N GLN A 998 31.79 49.75 0.45
CA GLN A 998 32.21 50.22 1.78
C GLN A 998 32.38 51.74 1.81
N ARG A 999 32.30 52.33 3.01
CA ARG A 999 32.49 53.79 3.23
C ARG A 999 33.83 54.36 2.78
N ASN A 1000 34.83 53.52 2.52
CA ASN A 1000 36.13 53.92 1.97
C ASN A 1000 36.12 54.03 0.42
N GLY A 1001 35.00 53.71 -0.24
CA GLY A 1001 34.85 53.72 -1.69
C GLY A 1001 35.37 52.46 -2.39
N GLN A 1002 35.61 51.37 -1.64
CA GLN A 1002 35.98 50.07 -2.21
C GLN A 1002 34.74 49.18 -2.38
N CYS A 1003 34.82 48.26 -3.34
CA CYS A 1003 33.81 47.23 -3.56
C CYS A 1003 34.44 45.84 -3.30
N SER A 1004 33.68 44.90 -2.73
CA SER A 1004 34.12 43.51 -2.52
C SER A 1004 34.60 42.80 -3.79
N CYS A 1005 34.17 43.23 -4.98
CA CYS A 1005 34.60 42.65 -6.25
C CYS A 1005 36.00 43.08 -6.71
N GLN A 1006 36.63 44.05 -6.02
CA GLN A 1006 37.93 44.61 -6.39
C GLN A 1006 38.02 45.10 -7.86
N ASP A 1007 36.90 45.54 -8.42
CA ASP A 1007 36.76 45.96 -9.82
C ASP A 1007 37.07 44.86 -10.86
N HIS A 1008 37.08 43.58 -10.45
CA HIS A 1008 37.03 42.43 -11.36
C HIS A 1008 35.63 42.33 -11.97
N PHE A 1009 35.33 43.24 -12.89
CA PHE A 1009 33.95 43.52 -13.28
C PHE A 1009 33.27 42.41 -14.05
#